data_AF-A4SED7-F1
#
_entry.id   AF-A4SED7-F1
#
_cell.length_a   1.000
_cell.length_b   1.000
_cell.length_c   1.000
_cell.angle_alpha   90.00
_cell.angle_beta   90.00
_cell.angle_gamma   90.00
#
_symmetry.space_group_name_H-M   'P 1'
#
loop_
_entity.id
_entity.type
_entity.pdbx_description
1 polymer ?
#
loop_
_entity_poly.entity_id
_entity_poly.type
_entity_poly.pdbx_seq_one_letter_code
_entity_poly.pdbx_strand_id
1 'polypeptide(L)'
;MKWAGRILIALLLLSVMVVTAAWLAFPMYAPALLRGALHGPSHTIELNGLGRPGPGGIGFTSITATITTPPGPCSPDSAPSIYRASLGKGRIGWKLNLSSLFGSALLNADLSLQSDSLAVQPESGQFVFTDRNPALSATLAVALQRGAAPTLTPTSLSYSIDDASLQSGALSAKEIHFPLLLNPQKGLTPKGGTIRIGSIQSGPDRLPVANISASFPLRADSLQPCTISLLDCSADLFGMHASLDTLTYNMKQGMAAGTLSLTDINIGELPGLKRTEGELPFATGTFQGTIPFVYRDTTVTLRNASLSAGPNTRLSYYNRENKEWLTIELNEGVFLQNLNAAASVSPDKGVGLSALSASLLGGTFSAPPSRHNSATAETSLVFTLKNVNALETVHFHGDFGGKLIGSVNGTIPLALTPNGPVIRNARLRSDGGGTITIRDPQTGEASYAFSKPAAVLTRHPGGATVIDFSSQELKRTAGGGELLISHPAGRARLFFNPDNPDIITLSNFSAGFFNSTMSIARMDYDMATGNGETSIHFSSLPLQKLLDMQGTKKVYATGTLSGSIPVTMENKTFAIRDGGMSAEQNGQIIYATTPEERAAANPGLRITYDALTNFLYRDLTSTIDMEPDGQSEIALHLKGRNPDYQNGRPIEINLTIRQNLLDLMRSLSISSSIERVISEKALQQRTQ
;
A
#
# COMPACT_ATOMS: atom_id res chain seq x y z
N MET A 1 -68.13 -69.58 35.57
CA MET A 1 -67.23 -68.40 35.71
C MET A 1 -65.84 -68.56 35.05
N LYS A 2 -65.30 -69.77 34.79
CA LYS A 2 -63.94 -69.95 34.20
C LYS A 2 -63.78 -69.65 32.70
N TRP A 3 -64.86 -69.69 31.91
CA TRP A 3 -64.82 -69.43 30.45
C TRP A 3 -64.88 -67.95 30.08
N ALA A 4 -65.64 -67.13 30.81
CA ALA A 4 -65.71 -65.68 30.58
C ALA A 4 -64.35 -64.99 30.75
N GLY A 5 -63.57 -65.39 31.78
CA GLY A 5 -62.20 -64.91 31.96
C GLY A 5 -61.24 -65.32 30.83
N ARG A 6 -61.39 -66.53 30.27
CA ARG A 6 -60.58 -67.00 29.13
C ARG A 6 -60.93 -66.28 27.82
N ILE A 7 -62.20 -65.98 27.59
CA ILE A 7 -62.66 -65.19 26.44
C ILE A 7 -62.19 -63.74 26.57
N LEU A 8 -62.25 -63.16 27.77
CA LEU A 8 -61.74 -61.81 28.02
C LEU A 8 -60.21 -61.74 27.80
N ILE A 9 -59.46 -62.74 28.28
CA ILE A 9 -58.01 -62.85 28.05
C ILE A 9 -57.71 -63.07 26.57
N ALA A 10 -58.49 -63.90 25.86
CA ALA A 10 -58.31 -64.13 24.43
C ALA A 10 -58.63 -62.89 23.58
N LEU A 11 -59.67 -62.12 23.94
CA LEU A 11 -60.00 -60.84 23.30
C LEU A 11 -58.94 -59.78 23.58
N LEU A 12 -58.37 -59.77 24.79
CA LEU A 12 -57.29 -58.87 25.18
C LEU A 12 -55.96 -59.25 24.50
N LEU A 13 -55.68 -60.55 24.34
CA LEU A 13 -54.54 -61.04 23.55
C LEU A 13 -54.73 -60.77 22.05
N LEU A 14 -55.94 -60.92 21.52
CA LEU A 14 -56.26 -60.60 20.13
C LEU A 14 -56.11 -59.09 19.87
N SER A 15 -56.61 -58.24 20.77
CA SER A 15 -56.43 -56.79 20.65
C SER A 15 -54.97 -56.39 20.74
N VAL A 16 -54.20 -56.96 21.68
CA VAL A 16 -52.75 -56.77 21.77
C VAL A 16 -52.05 -57.28 20.50
N MET A 17 -52.44 -58.43 19.95
CA MET A 17 -51.87 -58.99 18.73
C MET A 17 -52.17 -58.11 17.52
N VAL A 18 -53.39 -57.61 17.37
CA VAL A 18 -53.78 -56.68 16.30
C VAL A 18 -53.01 -55.36 16.41
N VAL A 19 -52.89 -54.81 17.62
CA VAL A 19 -52.11 -53.58 17.87
C VAL A 19 -50.62 -53.82 17.58
N THR A 20 -50.08 -54.98 17.94
CA THR A 20 -48.68 -55.36 17.69
C THR A 20 -48.43 -55.57 16.19
N ALA A 21 -49.35 -56.24 15.49
CA ALA A 21 -49.26 -56.45 14.04
C ALA A 21 -49.37 -55.13 13.27
N ALA A 22 -50.30 -54.25 13.67
CA ALA A 22 -50.40 -52.89 13.14
C ALA A 22 -49.09 -52.11 13.40
N TRP A 23 -48.56 -52.17 14.62
CA TRP A 23 -47.29 -51.53 14.97
C TRP A 23 -46.09 -52.05 14.15
N LEU A 24 -46.02 -53.36 13.90
CA LEU A 24 -44.98 -53.98 13.07
C LEU A 24 -45.10 -53.57 11.60
N ALA A 25 -46.33 -53.47 11.08
CA ALA A 25 -46.63 -53.09 9.70
C ALA A 25 -46.67 -51.57 9.45
N PHE A 26 -46.55 -50.75 10.50
CA PHE A 26 -46.64 -49.29 10.44
C PHE A 26 -45.81 -48.65 9.31
N PRO A 27 -44.53 -49.02 9.11
CA PRO A 27 -43.72 -48.47 8.01
C PRO A 27 -44.34 -48.62 6.61
N MET A 28 -45.14 -49.67 6.38
CA MET A 28 -45.71 -49.97 5.06
C MET A 28 -46.95 -49.15 4.73
N TYR A 29 -47.81 -48.87 5.72
CA TYR A 29 -49.07 -48.17 5.49
C TYR A 29 -49.05 -46.69 5.91
N ALA A 30 -48.15 -46.27 6.80
CA ALA A 30 -48.09 -44.89 7.30
C ALA A 30 -47.91 -43.83 6.19
N PRO A 31 -47.04 -44.01 5.16
CA PRO A 31 -46.92 -43.03 4.08
C PRO A 31 -48.24 -42.81 3.31
N ALA A 32 -49.03 -43.88 3.11
CA ALA A 32 -50.33 -43.78 2.43
C ALA A 32 -51.36 -43.02 3.28
N LEU A 33 -51.38 -43.25 4.60
CA LEU A 33 -52.27 -42.54 5.53
C LEU A 33 -51.93 -41.04 5.63
N LEU A 34 -50.64 -40.70 5.59
CA LEU A 34 -50.19 -39.31 5.74
C LEU A 34 -50.27 -38.51 4.44
N ARG A 35 -50.47 -39.16 3.28
CA ARG A 35 -50.43 -38.50 1.97
C ARG A 35 -51.35 -37.27 1.87
N GLY A 36 -52.57 -37.37 2.40
CA GLY A 36 -53.54 -36.26 2.37
C GLY A 36 -53.16 -35.07 3.25
N ALA A 37 -52.31 -35.26 4.27
CA ALA A 37 -51.82 -34.18 5.12
C ALA A 37 -50.49 -33.57 4.63
N LEU A 38 -49.76 -34.30 3.77
CA LEU A 38 -48.42 -33.93 3.29
C LEU A 38 -48.42 -33.29 1.89
N HIS A 39 -49.54 -33.37 1.17
CA HIS A 39 -49.70 -32.80 -0.17
C HIS A 39 -50.72 -31.66 -0.11
N GLY A 40 -50.27 -30.45 -0.43
CA GLY A 40 -51.09 -29.26 -0.55
C GLY A 40 -50.81 -28.51 -1.85
N PRO A 41 -51.58 -27.45 -2.15
CA PRO A 41 -51.43 -26.68 -3.40
C PRO A 41 -50.09 -25.96 -3.52
N SER A 42 -49.43 -25.64 -2.40
CA SER A 42 -48.16 -24.91 -2.35
C SER A 42 -46.97 -25.75 -1.88
N HIS A 43 -47.20 -27.02 -1.53
CA HIS A 43 -46.14 -27.88 -0.99
C HIS A 43 -46.44 -29.36 -1.23
N THR A 44 -45.39 -30.15 -1.42
CA THR A 44 -45.46 -31.61 -1.48
C THR A 44 -44.36 -32.18 -0.61
N ILE A 45 -44.71 -32.99 0.37
CA ILE A 45 -43.75 -33.63 1.29
C ILE A 45 -43.78 -35.14 1.08
N GLU A 46 -42.62 -35.71 0.77
CA GLU A 46 -42.38 -37.14 0.61
C GLU A 46 -41.55 -37.66 1.78
N LEU A 47 -42.05 -38.71 2.45
CA LEU A 47 -41.40 -39.36 3.59
C LEU A 47 -40.90 -40.75 3.16
N ASN A 48 -39.60 -41.00 3.26
CA ASN A 48 -38.99 -42.29 2.91
C ASN A 48 -38.33 -42.96 4.12
N GLY A 49 -38.49 -44.28 4.19
CA GLY A 49 -37.85 -45.12 5.20
C GLY A 49 -38.26 -44.78 6.64
N LEU A 50 -39.57 -44.57 6.87
CA LEU A 50 -40.16 -44.40 8.20
C LEU A 50 -39.92 -45.66 9.05
N GLY A 51 -39.39 -45.47 10.26
CA GLY A 51 -39.22 -46.53 11.24
C GLY A 51 -40.51 -46.90 11.96
N ARG A 52 -40.38 -47.66 13.06
CA ARG A 52 -41.52 -47.96 13.94
C ARG A 52 -41.68 -46.84 14.98
N PRO A 53 -42.90 -46.37 15.27
CA PRO A 53 -43.13 -45.31 16.25
C PRO A 53 -42.85 -45.83 17.67
N GLY A 54 -42.05 -45.09 18.43
CA GLY A 54 -41.86 -45.30 19.87
C GLY A 54 -42.70 -44.31 20.70
N PRO A 55 -42.70 -44.45 22.03
CA PRO A 55 -43.50 -43.60 22.93
C PRO A 55 -43.18 -42.10 22.84
N GLY A 56 -42.01 -41.71 22.33
CA GLY A 56 -41.59 -40.31 22.17
C GLY A 56 -40.96 -39.99 20.82
N GLY A 57 -41.31 -40.71 19.74
CA GLY A 57 -40.86 -40.35 18.38
C GLY A 57 -40.66 -41.50 17.40
N ILE A 58 -40.37 -41.15 16.15
CA ILE A 58 -40.17 -42.04 15.00
C ILE A 58 -38.94 -41.63 14.18
N GLY A 59 -38.16 -42.60 13.69
CA GLY A 59 -37.04 -42.35 12.78
C GLY A 59 -37.47 -42.32 11.31
N PHE A 60 -36.67 -41.68 10.46
CA PHE A 60 -36.85 -41.67 9.01
C PHE A 60 -35.48 -41.72 8.29
N THR A 61 -35.49 -42.09 7.00
CA THR A 61 -34.27 -42.15 6.18
C THR A 61 -34.08 -40.89 5.35
N SER A 62 -35.16 -40.34 4.79
CA SER A 62 -35.13 -39.02 4.16
C SER A 62 -36.51 -38.38 4.12
N ILE A 63 -36.57 -37.06 4.19
CA ILE A 63 -37.78 -36.27 3.94
C ILE A 63 -37.47 -35.30 2.81
N THR A 64 -38.24 -35.35 1.72
CA THR A 64 -38.11 -34.36 0.63
C THR A 64 -39.35 -33.48 0.62
N ALA A 65 -39.17 -32.17 0.58
CA ALA A 65 -40.24 -31.21 0.46
C ALA A 65 -40.02 -30.34 -0.78
N THR A 66 -41.03 -30.26 -1.64
CA THR A 66 -41.10 -29.30 -2.73
C THR A 66 -42.02 -28.18 -2.30
N ILE A 67 -41.55 -26.95 -2.27
CA ILE A 67 -42.30 -25.77 -1.82
C ILE A 67 -42.38 -24.79 -2.98
N THR A 68 -43.60 -24.43 -3.38
CA THR A 68 -43.85 -23.44 -4.42
C THR A 68 -44.16 -22.11 -3.76
N THR A 69 -43.27 -21.13 -3.94
CA THR A 69 -43.45 -19.78 -3.42
C THR A 69 -43.99 -18.86 -4.51
N PRO A 70 -45.05 -18.07 -4.25
CA PRO A 70 -45.55 -17.10 -5.21
C PRO A 70 -44.53 -15.98 -5.47
N PRO A 71 -44.67 -15.24 -6.58
CA PRO A 71 -43.78 -14.13 -6.91
C PRO A 71 -43.74 -13.10 -5.77
N GLY A 72 -42.54 -12.69 -5.40
CA GLY A 72 -42.35 -11.68 -4.35
C GLY A 72 -42.84 -10.29 -4.78
N PRO A 73 -43.11 -9.38 -3.84
CA PRO A 73 -43.58 -8.02 -4.14
C PRO A 73 -42.57 -7.19 -4.97
N CYS A 74 -41.32 -7.64 -5.05
CA CYS A 74 -40.23 -6.99 -5.75
C CYS A 74 -40.00 -7.52 -7.17
N SER A 75 -40.66 -8.62 -7.52
CA SER A 75 -40.65 -9.22 -8.86
C SER A 75 -42.03 -9.82 -9.17
N PRO A 76 -43.10 -9.00 -9.20
CA PRO A 76 -44.48 -9.48 -9.28
C PRO A 76 -44.77 -10.24 -10.60
N ASP A 77 -44.02 -9.93 -11.66
CA ASP A 77 -44.18 -10.53 -13.00
C ASP A 77 -43.33 -11.80 -13.19
N SER A 78 -42.60 -12.26 -12.16
CA SER A 78 -41.80 -13.48 -12.24
C SER A 78 -42.66 -14.74 -12.10
N ALA A 79 -42.19 -15.87 -12.64
CA ALA A 79 -42.84 -17.16 -12.40
C ALA A 79 -42.69 -17.57 -10.93
N PRO A 80 -43.63 -18.37 -10.36
CA PRO A 80 -43.46 -18.93 -9.02
C PRO A 80 -42.15 -19.72 -8.91
N SER A 81 -41.40 -19.48 -7.83
CA SER A 81 -40.15 -20.21 -7.57
C SER A 81 -40.44 -21.52 -6.85
N ILE A 82 -39.85 -22.61 -7.35
CA ILE A 82 -39.95 -23.93 -6.74
C ILE A 82 -38.64 -24.21 -5.99
N TYR A 83 -38.77 -24.53 -4.70
CA TYR A 83 -37.66 -24.92 -3.84
C TYR A 83 -37.77 -26.38 -3.48
N ARG A 84 -36.66 -27.11 -3.58
CA ARG A 84 -36.53 -28.47 -3.10
C ARG A 84 -35.70 -28.47 -1.83
N ALA A 85 -36.31 -28.90 -0.73
CA ALA A 85 -35.65 -29.16 0.53
C ALA A 85 -35.55 -30.67 0.75
N SER A 86 -34.42 -31.16 1.22
CA SER A 86 -34.20 -32.56 1.53
C SER A 86 -33.52 -32.70 2.89
N LEU A 87 -34.12 -33.46 3.78
CA LEU A 87 -33.55 -33.88 5.05
C LEU A 87 -32.97 -35.28 4.89
N GLY A 88 -31.76 -35.48 5.40
CA GLY A 88 -31.12 -36.79 5.52
C GLY A 88 -31.76 -37.67 6.58
N LYS A 89 -31.01 -38.65 7.08
CA LYS A 89 -31.50 -39.56 8.12
C LYS A 89 -31.79 -38.76 9.40
N GLY A 90 -32.90 -39.07 10.08
CA GLY A 90 -33.31 -38.30 11.24
C GLY A 90 -34.38 -38.94 12.11
N ARG A 91 -34.87 -38.16 13.08
CA ARG A 91 -35.93 -38.54 14.02
C ARG A 91 -36.88 -37.37 14.26
N ILE A 92 -38.18 -37.68 14.24
CA ILE A 92 -39.24 -36.80 14.72
C ILE A 92 -39.61 -37.25 16.13
N GLY A 93 -39.36 -36.42 17.14
CA GLY A 93 -39.75 -36.61 18.52
C GLY A 93 -41.04 -35.88 18.86
N TRP A 94 -41.80 -36.38 19.84
CA TRP A 94 -42.98 -35.70 20.35
C TRP A 94 -43.14 -35.89 21.86
N LYS A 95 -43.69 -34.87 22.52
CA LYS A 95 -44.12 -34.90 23.92
C LYS A 95 -45.54 -34.34 24.00
N LEU A 96 -46.48 -35.18 24.42
CA LEU A 96 -47.89 -34.81 24.56
C LEU A 96 -48.17 -34.44 26.01
N ASN A 97 -48.70 -33.24 26.26
CA ASN A 97 -49.16 -32.87 27.59
C ASN A 97 -50.60 -33.35 27.81
N LEU A 98 -50.73 -34.52 28.44
CA LEU A 98 -52.00 -35.21 28.64
C LEU A 98 -52.81 -34.68 29.84
N SER A 99 -52.30 -33.68 30.56
CA SER A 99 -52.95 -33.14 31.77
C SER A 99 -54.24 -32.36 31.48
N SER A 100 -54.47 -31.89 30.24
CA SER A 100 -55.68 -31.18 29.83
C SER A 100 -56.81 -32.08 29.30
N LEU A 101 -56.62 -33.41 29.22
CA LEU A 101 -57.62 -34.36 28.70
C LEU A 101 -58.96 -34.37 29.45
N PHE A 102 -58.99 -33.86 30.69
CA PHE A 102 -60.17 -33.91 31.57
C PHE A 102 -60.85 -32.54 31.78
N GLY A 103 -60.78 -31.61 30.81
CA GLY A 103 -61.48 -30.33 30.97
C GLY A 103 -61.54 -29.37 29.77
N SER A 104 -60.72 -29.52 28.73
CA SER A 104 -60.79 -28.65 27.54
C SER A 104 -60.41 -29.38 26.24
N ALA A 105 -60.97 -28.93 25.10
CA ALA A 105 -60.79 -29.54 23.78
C ALA A 105 -59.45 -29.20 23.08
N LEU A 106 -58.49 -28.64 23.83
CA LEU A 106 -57.19 -28.17 23.34
C LEU A 106 -56.05 -28.92 24.06
N LEU A 107 -55.21 -29.59 23.29
CA LEU A 107 -53.97 -30.21 23.74
C LEU A 107 -52.76 -29.45 23.20
N ASN A 108 -51.69 -29.36 23.99
CA ASN A 108 -50.40 -28.86 23.52
C ASN A 108 -49.47 -30.05 23.25
N ALA A 109 -48.83 -30.04 22.08
CA ALA A 109 -47.86 -31.04 21.66
C ALA A 109 -46.54 -30.35 21.33
N ASP A 110 -45.46 -30.76 22.02
CA ASP A 110 -44.11 -30.34 21.66
C ASP A 110 -43.53 -31.35 20.66
N LEU A 111 -43.16 -30.87 19.49
CA LEU A 111 -42.54 -31.61 18.40
C LEU A 111 -41.05 -31.24 18.33
N SER A 112 -40.18 -32.23 18.18
CA SER A 112 -38.79 -32.03 17.82
C SER A 112 -38.45 -32.77 16.54
N LEU A 113 -37.60 -32.20 15.71
CA LEU A 113 -37.08 -32.82 14.50
C LEU A 113 -35.56 -32.66 14.51
N GLN A 114 -34.86 -33.77 14.38
CA GLN A 114 -33.41 -33.82 14.26
C GLN A 114 -33.07 -34.63 13.01
N SER A 115 -32.10 -34.18 12.21
CA SER A 115 -31.61 -34.88 11.03
C SER A 115 -30.10 -34.69 10.92
N ASP A 116 -29.39 -35.58 10.24
CA ASP A 116 -27.95 -35.47 10.01
C ASP A 116 -27.61 -34.34 9.03
N SER A 117 -28.53 -34.02 8.11
CA SER A 117 -28.37 -32.95 7.13
C SER A 117 -29.70 -32.35 6.67
N LEU A 118 -29.65 -31.10 6.23
CA LEU A 118 -30.66 -30.43 5.42
C LEU A 118 -29.97 -29.87 4.18
N ALA A 119 -30.54 -30.05 3.00
CA ALA A 119 -30.13 -29.37 1.78
C ALA A 119 -31.33 -28.69 1.12
N VAL A 120 -31.21 -27.41 0.80
CA VAL A 120 -32.24 -26.59 0.15
C VAL A 120 -31.65 -25.96 -1.11
N GLN A 121 -32.34 -26.13 -2.22
CA GLN A 121 -31.96 -25.50 -3.49
C GLN A 121 -33.20 -25.12 -4.31
N PRO A 122 -33.17 -24.00 -5.05
CA PRO A 122 -34.19 -23.71 -6.03
C PRO A 122 -34.06 -24.69 -7.21
N GLU A 123 -35.17 -24.94 -7.92
CA GLU A 123 -35.17 -25.78 -9.12
C GLU A 123 -34.27 -25.21 -10.24
N SER A 124 -34.07 -23.88 -10.25
CA SER A 124 -33.12 -23.20 -11.13
C SER A 124 -31.65 -23.56 -10.87
N GLY A 125 -31.34 -24.18 -9.73
CA GLY A 125 -29.97 -24.55 -9.35
C GLY A 125 -29.05 -23.37 -9.04
N GLN A 126 -29.61 -22.17 -8.82
CA GLN A 126 -28.83 -20.94 -8.61
C GLN A 126 -27.96 -20.96 -7.35
N PHE A 127 -28.38 -21.69 -6.32
CA PHE A 127 -27.62 -21.88 -5.09
C PHE A 127 -27.95 -23.22 -4.42
N VAL A 128 -27.07 -23.67 -3.54
CA VAL A 128 -27.31 -24.81 -2.66
C VAL A 128 -27.00 -24.37 -1.23
N PHE A 129 -28.01 -24.44 -0.36
CA PHE A 129 -27.87 -24.23 1.07
C PHE A 129 -27.83 -25.59 1.76
N THR A 130 -26.87 -25.81 2.66
CA THR A 130 -26.74 -27.05 3.43
C THR A 130 -26.59 -26.73 4.91
N ASP A 131 -27.36 -27.39 5.76
CA ASP A 131 -27.23 -27.30 7.21
C ASP A 131 -26.82 -28.66 7.77
N ARG A 132 -25.88 -28.66 8.72
CA ARG A 132 -25.34 -29.87 9.33
C ARG A 132 -26.01 -30.07 10.68
N ASN A 133 -26.58 -31.25 10.88
CA ASN A 133 -27.34 -31.58 12.10
C ASN A 133 -28.53 -30.63 12.39
N PRO A 134 -29.41 -30.32 11.41
CA PRO A 134 -30.56 -29.44 11.63
C PRO A 134 -31.45 -29.92 12.78
N ALA A 135 -31.75 -28.99 13.70
CA ALA A 135 -32.62 -29.22 14.85
C ALA A 135 -33.78 -28.21 14.87
N LEU A 136 -35.00 -28.72 14.72
CA LEU A 136 -36.23 -27.93 14.77
C LEU A 136 -37.05 -28.33 16.00
N SER A 137 -37.59 -27.32 16.69
CA SER A 137 -38.52 -27.51 17.80
C SER A 137 -39.79 -26.70 17.52
N ALA A 138 -40.96 -27.31 17.67
CA ALA A 138 -42.24 -26.64 17.46
C ALA A 138 -43.22 -27.01 18.56
N THR A 139 -43.99 -26.04 19.05
CA THR A 139 -45.15 -26.30 19.90
C THR A 139 -46.41 -26.15 19.05
N LEU A 140 -47.27 -27.16 19.08
CA LEU A 140 -48.52 -27.22 18.34
C LEU A 140 -49.69 -27.20 19.31
N ALA A 141 -50.70 -26.38 19.03
CA ALA A 141 -52.03 -26.52 19.61
C ALA A 141 -52.82 -27.53 18.77
N VAL A 142 -53.40 -28.52 19.43
CA VAL A 142 -54.18 -29.60 18.84
C VAL A 142 -55.63 -29.40 19.24
N ALA A 143 -56.48 -29.05 18.28
CA ALA A 143 -57.93 -28.96 18.52
C ALA A 143 -58.61 -30.24 18.04
N LEU A 144 -59.27 -30.93 18.97
CA LEU A 144 -60.01 -32.16 18.70
C LEU A 144 -61.46 -31.82 18.32
N GLN A 145 -61.86 -32.13 17.09
CA GLN A 145 -63.25 -31.98 16.62
C GLN A 145 -63.94 -33.34 16.59
N ARG A 146 -65.20 -33.42 17.07
CA ARG A 146 -65.98 -34.66 17.03
C ARG A 146 -66.28 -35.04 15.57
N GLY A 147 -65.81 -36.20 15.14
CA GLY A 147 -66.08 -36.74 13.80
C GLY A 147 -65.16 -36.24 12.68
N ALA A 148 -64.13 -35.44 12.99
CA ALA A 148 -63.14 -34.95 12.02
C ALA A 148 -61.71 -35.21 12.51
N ALA A 149 -60.73 -35.10 11.60
CA ALA A 149 -59.32 -35.18 11.95
C ALA A 149 -58.92 -34.01 12.86
N PRO A 150 -58.01 -34.20 13.83
CA PRO A 150 -57.52 -33.13 14.68
C PRO A 150 -56.86 -32.03 13.84
N THR A 151 -57.14 -30.76 14.16
CA THR A 151 -56.45 -29.63 13.52
C THR A 151 -55.23 -29.26 14.35
N LEU A 152 -54.09 -29.14 13.68
CA LEU A 152 -52.80 -28.80 14.27
C LEU A 152 -52.45 -27.36 13.89
N THR A 153 -52.35 -26.46 14.88
CA THR A 153 -51.91 -25.09 14.66
C THR A 153 -50.59 -24.83 15.38
N PRO A 154 -49.50 -24.48 14.67
CA PRO A 154 -48.24 -24.16 15.31
C PRO A 154 -48.36 -22.86 16.11
N THR A 155 -48.05 -22.92 17.40
CA THR A 155 -48.01 -21.75 18.30
C THR A 155 -46.61 -21.16 18.39
N SER A 156 -45.58 -21.99 18.27
CA SER A 156 -44.19 -21.58 18.14
C SER A 156 -43.43 -22.57 17.26
N LEU A 157 -42.46 -22.07 16.49
CA LEU A 157 -41.49 -22.91 15.80
C LEU A 157 -40.13 -22.22 15.87
N SER A 158 -39.13 -22.95 16.33
CA SER A 158 -37.76 -22.50 16.50
C SER A 158 -36.85 -23.42 15.69
N TYR A 159 -35.98 -22.81 14.92
CA TYR A 159 -34.98 -23.50 14.13
C TYR A 159 -33.66 -22.73 14.23
N SER A 160 -32.60 -23.39 14.65
CA SER A 160 -31.26 -22.79 14.68
C SER A 160 -30.47 -23.35 13.53
N ILE A 161 -29.93 -22.45 12.70
CA ILE A 161 -28.95 -22.78 11.67
C ILE A 161 -27.58 -22.72 12.33
N ASP A 162 -26.84 -23.83 12.31
CA ASP A 162 -25.52 -23.94 12.93
C ASP A 162 -24.55 -24.66 12.00
N ASP A 163 -23.39 -24.05 11.71
CA ASP A 163 -22.38 -24.60 10.80
C ASP A 163 -22.93 -24.89 9.38
N ALA A 164 -23.83 -24.04 8.89
CA ALA A 164 -24.38 -24.19 7.54
C ALA A 164 -23.43 -23.65 6.46
N SER A 165 -23.68 -24.06 5.22
CA SER A 165 -22.99 -23.55 4.05
C SER A 165 -23.95 -23.14 2.94
N LEU A 166 -23.57 -22.11 2.19
CA LEU A 166 -24.30 -21.61 1.03
C LEU A 166 -23.34 -21.55 -0.15
N GLN A 167 -23.64 -22.23 -1.25
CA GLN A 167 -22.83 -22.21 -2.46
C GLN A 167 -23.63 -21.64 -3.63
N SER A 168 -23.01 -20.72 -4.39
CA SER A 168 -23.55 -20.19 -5.65
C SER A 168 -22.42 -20.02 -6.65
N GLY A 169 -22.44 -20.82 -7.72
CA GLY A 169 -21.34 -20.91 -8.68
C GLY A 169 -20.03 -21.30 -8.00
N ALA A 170 -18.97 -20.51 -8.23
CA ALA A 170 -17.67 -20.70 -7.58
C ALA A 170 -17.60 -20.18 -6.14
N LEU A 171 -18.54 -19.34 -5.73
CA LEU A 171 -18.54 -18.73 -4.40
C LEU A 171 -19.23 -19.64 -3.39
N SER A 172 -18.64 -19.79 -2.20
CA SER A 172 -19.30 -20.45 -1.08
C SER A 172 -19.06 -19.72 0.24
N ALA A 173 -20.11 -19.57 1.03
CA ALA A 173 -20.05 -19.13 2.41
C ALA A 173 -20.11 -20.35 3.34
N LYS A 174 -19.25 -20.38 4.35
CA LYS A 174 -19.10 -21.48 5.32
C LYS A 174 -19.32 -20.96 6.74
N GLU A 175 -19.61 -21.88 7.66
CA GLU A 175 -19.79 -21.59 9.09
C GLU A 175 -20.88 -20.52 9.30
N ILE A 176 -22.03 -20.72 8.64
CA ILE A 176 -23.19 -19.83 8.77
C ILE A 176 -23.94 -20.20 10.04
N HIS A 177 -24.13 -19.22 10.92
CA HIS A 177 -24.92 -19.35 12.15
C HIS A 177 -26.05 -18.33 12.17
N PHE A 178 -27.28 -18.80 12.37
CA PHE A 178 -28.45 -17.92 12.41
C PHE A 178 -29.66 -18.52 13.15
N PRO A 179 -30.16 -17.88 14.22
CA PRO A 179 -31.35 -18.37 14.93
C PRO A 179 -32.65 -17.83 14.32
N LEU A 180 -33.54 -18.73 13.91
CA LEU A 180 -34.84 -18.44 13.33
C LEU A 180 -35.99 -18.75 14.32
N LEU A 181 -36.96 -17.83 14.43
CA LEU A 181 -38.22 -18.02 15.15
C LEU A 181 -39.42 -17.70 14.25
N LEU A 182 -40.32 -18.65 14.13
CA LEU A 182 -41.63 -18.42 13.51
C LEU A 182 -42.58 -17.78 14.53
N ASN A 183 -43.14 -16.63 14.15
CA ASN A 183 -44.27 -16.02 14.82
C ASN A 183 -45.55 -16.25 13.97
N PRO A 184 -46.60 -16.90 14.50
CA PRO A 184 -47.82 -17.21 13.74
C PRO A 184 -48.51 -16.01 13.08
N GLN A 185 -48.32 -14.79 13.61
CA GLN A 185 -48.90 -13.56 13.06
C GLN A 185 -47.94 -12.78 12.14
N LYS A 186 -46.63 -13.00 12.23
CA LYS A 186 -45.59 -12.21 11.54
C LYS A 186 -44.72 -13.04 10.59
N GLY A 187 -44.97 -14.34 10.48
CA GLY A 187 -44.15 -15.26 9.70
C GLY A 187 -42.82 -15.60 10.38
N LEU A 188 -41.86 -16.08 9.58
CA LEU A 188 -40.55 -16.50 10.04
C LEU A 188 -39.66 -15.26 10.24
N THR A 189 -39.31 -14.98 11.49
CA THR A 189 -38.53 -13.81 11.89
C THR A 189 -37.22 -14.23 12.55
N PRO A 190 -36.11 -13.49 12.38
CA PRO A 190 -34.89 -13.72 13.15
C PRO A 190 -35.20 -13.57 14.64
N LYS A 191 -34.61 -14.41 15.50
CA LYS A 191 -34.74 -14.30 16.97
C LYS A 191 -33.93 -13.12 17.53
N GLY A 192 -34.19 -11.89 17.08
CA GLY A 192 -33.30 -10.75 17.35
C GLY A 192 -31.83 -11.06 17.04
N GLY A 193 -31.61 -11.95 16.06
CA GLY A 193 -30.37 -12.68 15.89
C GLY A 193 -29.44 -12.02 14.89
N THR A 194 -28.17 -11.98 15.25
CA THR A 194 -27.06 -11.63 14.35
C THR A 194 -26.73 -12.85 13.49
N ILE A 195 -26.71 -12.68 12.17
CA ILE A 195 -26.12 -13.66 11.25
C ILE A 195 -24.61 -13.63 11.46
N ARG A 196 -23.98 -14.80 11.57
CA ARG A 196 -22.52 -14.92 11.51
C ARG A 196 -22.13 -15.81 10.34
N ILE A 197 -21.08 -15.44 9.62
CA ILE A 197 -20.47 -16.23 8.54
C ILE A 197 -18.98 -16.27 8.82
N GLY A 198 -18.42 -17.46 9.02
CA GLY A 198 -17.00 -17.60 9.37
C GLY A 198 -16.06 -17.32 8.20
N SER A 199 -16.42 -17.73 6.98
CA SER A 199 -15.58 -17.47 5.79
C SER A 199 -16.33 -17.48 4.46
N ILE A 200 -15.73 -16.81 3.47
CA ILE A 200 -16.12 -16.90 2.06
C ILE A 200 -14.97 -17.52 1.26
N GLN A 201 -15.30 -18.41 0.34
CA GLN A 201 -14.37 -19.11 -0.54
C GLN A 201 -14.77 -18.90 -2.01
N SER A 202 -13.79 -18.89 -2.90
CA SER A 202 -13.97 -18.91 -4.35
C SER A 202 -13.23 -20.10 -4.92
N GLY A 203 -13.95 -21.18 -5.26
CA GLY A 203 -13.34 -22.46 -5.55
C GLY A 203 -12.61 -23.02 -4.31
N PRO A 204 -11.35 -23.46 -4.41
CA PRO A 204 -10.57 -23.92 -3.26
C PRO A 204 -10.03 -22.77 -2.39
N ASP A 205 -9.99 -21.54 -2.92
CA ASP A 205 -9.28 -20.43 -2.29
C ASP A 205 -10.17 -19.70 -1.30
N ARG A 206 -9.66 -19.51 -0.06
CA ARG A 206 -10.32 -18.67 0.94
C ARG A 206 -10.10 -17.21 0.57
N LEU A 207 -11.20 -16.44 0.47
CA LEU A 207 -11.12 -15.01 0.26
C LEU A 207 -10.63 -14.31 1.54
N PRO A 208 -9.99 -13.13 1.44
CA PRO A 208 -9.50 -12.37 2.58
C PRO A 208 -10.63 -11.63 3.33
N VAL A 209 -11.76 -12.32 3.54
CA VAL A 209 -12.93 -11.86 4.29
C VAL A 209 -13.37 -13.00 5.22
N ALA A 210 -13.45 -12.71 6.51
CA ALA A 210 -13.85 -13.66 7.54
C ALA A 210 -14.67 -13.00 8.66
N ASN A 211 -15.21 -13.83 9.56
CA ASN A 211 -15.90 -13.38 10.78
C ASN A 211 -16.98 -12.32 10.51
N ILE A 212 -17.74 -12.52 9.43
CA ILE A 212 -18.79 -11.57 9.03
C ILE A 212 -19.93 -11.68 10.03
N SER A 213 -20.38 -10.55 10.54
CA SER A 213 -21.47 -10.42 11.49
C SER A 213 -22.42 -9.35 10.98
N ALA A 214 -23.72 -9.60 11.02
CA ALA A 214 -24.73 -8.62 10.61
C ALA A 214 -26.08 -8.89 11.30
N SER A 215 -26.82 -7.84 11.64
CA SER A 215 -28.12 -7.95 12.30
C SER A 215 -29.24 -7.48 11.38
N PHE A 216 -30.39 -8.16 11.40
CA PHE A 216 -31.58 -7.65 10.72
C PHE A 216 -32.34 -6.65 11.58
N PRO A 217 -32.97 -5.62 10.99
CA PRO A 217 -33.85 -4.72 11.72
C PRO A 217 -35.05 -5.48 12.29
N LEU A 218 -35.48 -5.09 13.49
CA LEU A 218 -36.62 -5.71 14.20
C LEU A 218 -37.97 -5.56 13.48
N ARG A 219 -38.08 -4.60 12.55
CA ARG A 219 -39.24 -4.37 11.71
C ARG A 219 -38.78 -4.15 10.27
N ALA A 220 -39.44 -4.81 9.32
CA ALA A 220 -39.25 -4.52 7.91
C ALA A 220 -39.74 -3.09 7.60
N ASP A 221 -39.02 -2.39 6.74
CA ASP A 221 -39.42 -1.05 6.28
C ASP A 221 -40.60 -1.18 5.31
N SER A 222 -41.80 -0.81 5.76
CA SER A 222 -43.00 -0.85 4.94
C SER A 222 -42.99 0.16 3.79
N LEU A 223 -42.16 1.22 3.86
CA LEU A 223 -42.03 2.23 2.80
C LEU A 223 -41.08 1.77 1.69
N GLN A 224 -40.14 0.86 2.00
CA GLN A 224 -39.18 0.30 1.05
C GLN A 224 -39.19 -1.24 1.09
N PRO A 225 -40.29 -1.89 0.64
CA PRO A 225 -40.44 -3.35 0.73
C PRO A 225 -39.42 -4.14 -0.11
N CYS A 226 -38.65 -3.46 -0.97
CA CYS A 226 -37.63 -4.07 -1.83
C CYS A 226 -36.19 -3.76 -1.42
N THR A 227 -36.01 -3.14 -0.26
CA THR A 227 -34.70 -2.86 0.32
C THR A 227 -34.48 -3.82 1.49
N ILE A 228 -33.43 -4.63 1.42
CA ILE A 228 -32.92 -5.38 2.56
C ILE A 228 -31.92 -4.48 3.27
N SER A 229 -32.12 -4.25 4.56
CA SER A 229 -31.17 -3.51 5.40
C SER A 229 -30.57 -4.44 6.43
N LEU A 230 -29.25 -4.39 6.57
CA LEU A 230 -28.49 -5.03 7.63
C LEU A 230 -27.87 -3.94 8.49
N LEU A 231 -27.88 -4.15 9.80
CA LEU A 231 -27.38 -3.25 10.83
C LEU A 231 -26.19 -3.88 11.55
N ASP A 232 -25.37 -3.06 12.21
CA ASP A 232 -24.24 -3.51 13.05
C ASP A 232 -23.35 -4.52 12.32
N CYS A 233 -23.05 -4.22 11.05
CA CYS A 233 -22.29 -5.12 10.20
C CYS A 233 -20.81 -5.01 10.56
N SER A 234 -20.14 -6.14 10.65
CA SER A 234 -18.69 -6.17 10.77
C SER A 234 -18.10 -7.37 10.04
N ALA A 235 -16.85 -7.25 9.63
CA ALA A 235 -16.09 -8.31 8.99
C ALA A 235 -14.59 -8.06 9.18
N ASP A 236 -13.81 -9.14 9.20
CA ASP A 236 -12.36 -9.05 9.15
C ASP A 236 -11.91 -9.10 7.68
N LEU A 237 -11.37 -7.99 7.19
CA LEU A 237 -10.88 -7.80 5.84
C LEU A 237 -9.34 -7.81 5.85
N PHE A 238 -8.72 -8.78 5.19
CA PHE A 238 -7.26 -8.98 5.24
C PHE A 238 -6.69 -9.06 6.67
N GLY A 239 -7.47 -9.61 7.60
CA GLY A 239 -7.12 -9.71 9.03
C GLY A 239 -7.44 -8.46 9.85
N MET A 240 -7.99 -7.41 9.24
CA MET A 240 -8.28 -6.13 9.88
C MET A 240 -9.78 -5.97 10.10
N HIS A 241 -10.17 -5.49 11.28
CA HIS A 241 -11.58 -5.30 11.60
C HIS A 241 -12.17 -4.11 10.82
N ALA A 242 -13.29 -4.34 10.14
CA ALA A 242 -14.03 -3.31 9.45
C ALA A 242 -15.51 -3.38 9.83
N SER A 243 -16.15 -2.21 9.96
CA SER A 243 -17.54 -2.12 10.39
C SER A 243 -18.38 -1.26 9.44
N LEU A 244 -19.67 -1.54 9.37
CA LEU A 244 -20.66 -0.71 8.68
C LEU A 244 -21.88 -0.59 9.58
N ASP A 245 -22.33 0.63 9.83
CA ASP A 245 -23.55 0.87 10.62
C ASP A 245 -24.79 0.29 9.91
N THR A 246 -24.85 0.48 8.59
CA THR A 246 -25.96 -0.02 7.78
C THR A 246 -25.47 -0.40 6.39
N LEU A 247 -25.83 -1.62 5.96
CA LEU A 247 -25.69 -2.11 4.59
C LEU A 247 -27.09 -2.28 3.99
N THR A 248 -27.35 -1.58 2.89
CA THR A 248 -28.63 -1.66 2.18
C THR A 248 -28.45 -2.39 0.86
N TYR A 249 -29.42 -3.22 0.49
CA TYR A 249 -29.48 -3.91 -0.79
C TYR A 249 -30.87 -3.73 -1.42
N ASN A 250 -30.93 -3.02 -2.54
CA ASN A 250 -32.15 -2.84 -3.31
C ASN A 250 -32.29 -3.97 -4.34
N MET A 251 -33.27 -4.85 -4.11
CA MET A 251 -33.49 -6.03 -4.93
C MET A 251 -33.97 -5.70 -6.36
N LYS A 252 -34.67 -4.58 -6.56
CA LYS A 252 -35.12 -4.15 -7.90
C LYS A 252 -33.98 -3.61 -8.75
N GLN A 253 -33.03 -2.94 -8.12
CA GLN A 253 -31.90 -2.30 -8.79
C GLN A 253 -30.63 -3.16 -8.80
N GLY A 254 -30.59 -4.26 -8.04
CA GLY A 254 -29.37 -5.05 -7.84
C GLY A 254 -28.24 -4.23 -7.22
N MET A 255 -28.58 -3.22 -6.41
CA MET A 255 -27.65 -2.22 -5.89
C MET A 255 -27.44 -2.43 -4.38
N ALA A 256 -26.18 -2.58 -3.97
CA ALA A 256 -25.79 -2.54 -2.56
C ALA A 256 -25.10 -1.22 -2.23
N ALA A 257 -25.37 -0.65 -1.05
CA ALA A 257 -24.73 0.58 -0.61
C ALA A 257 -24.50 0.58 0.91
N GLY A 258 -23.37 1.13 1.33
CA GLY A 258 -22.99 1.28 2.73
C GLY A 258 -21.78 2.19 2.90
N THR A 259 -21.49 2.53 4.15
CA THR A 259 -20.27 3.26 4.51
C THR A 259 -19.40 2.36 5.37
N LEU A 260 -18.25 1.98 4.83
CA LEU A 260 -17.26 1.19 5.54
C LEU A 260 -16.46 2.11 6.47
N SER A 261 -16.53 1.85 7.76
CA SER A 261 -15.72 2.49 8.78
C SER A 261 -14.50 1.60 9.06
N LEU A 262 -13.33 2.21 8.93
CA LEU A 262 -12.03 1.61 9.22
C LEU A 262 -11.50 2.26 10.50
N THR A 263 -11.17 1.47 11.50
CA THR A 263 -10.67 1.94 12.80
C THR A 263 -9.41 1.18 13.17
N ASP A 264 -8.38 1.91 13.62
CA ASP A 264 -7.10 1.35 14.11
C ASP A 264 -6.45 0.33 13.18
N ILE A 265 -6.49 0.60 11.88
CA ILE A 265 -5.90 -0.27 10.86
C ILE A 265 -4.37 -0.19 10.95
N ASN A 266 -3.73 -1.23 11.49
CA ASN A 266 -2.28 -1.30 11.60
C ASN A 266 -1.62 -1.35 10.21
N ILE A 267 -0.87 -0.31 9.85
CA ILE A 267 -0.27 -0.22 8.51
C ILE A 267 0.86 -1.25 8.31
N GLY A 268 1.50 -1.70 9.39
CA GLY A 268 2.55 -2.71 9.36
C GLY A 268 2.03 -4.11 9.04
N GLU A 269 0.72 -4.34 9.16
CA GLU A 269 0.08 -5.61 8.83
C GLU A 269 -0.48 -5.64 7.40
N LEU A 270 -0.46 -4.49 6.70
CA LEU A 270 -0.97 -4.41 5.34
C LEU A 270 -0.14 -5.28 4.37
N PRO A 271 -0.79 -5.95 3.41
CA PRO A 271 -0.10 -6.74 2.39
C PRO A 271 0.99 -5.93 1.67
N GLY A 272 2.21 -6.49 1.60
CA GLY A 272 3.37 -5.85 0.99
C GLY A 272 4.16 -4.90 1.89
N LEU A 273 3.62 -4.52 3.06
CA LEU A 273 4.33 -3.75 4.10
C LEU A 273 4.75 -4.63 5.28
N LYS A 274 4.05 -5.76 5.47
CA LYS A 274 4.36 -6.76 6.50
C LYS A 274 5.75 -7.36 6.29
N ARG A 275 6.59 -7.26 7.33
CA ARG A 275 7.90 -7.92 7.41
C ARG A 275 7.81 -9.26 8.13
N THR A 276 8.80 -10.12 7.89
CA THR A 276 8.94 -11.38 8.63
C THR A 276 9.30 -11.12 10.09
N GLU A 277 8.90 -12.03 10.95
CA GLU A 277 9.16 -11.94 12.39
C GLU A 277 10.67 -11.90 12.67
N GLY A 278 11.11 -10.91 13.45
CA GLY A 278 12.53 -10.65 13.73
C GLY A 278 13.20 -9.61 12.81
N GLU A 279 12.56 -9.18 11.73
CA GLU A 279 13.01 -8.03 10.95
C GLU A 279 12.56 -6.70 11.59
N LEU A 280 13.31 -5.63 11.34
CA LEU A 280 12.93 -4.28 11.73
C LEU A 280 11.63 -3.86 11.00
N PRO A 281 10.72 -3.15 11.69
CA PRO A 281 9.44 -2.76 11.11
C PRO A 281 9.64 -1.74 9.99
N PHE A 282 9.15 -2.06 8.78
CA PHE A 282 9.17 -1.10 7.66
C PHE A 282 8.09 -0.02 7.78
N ALA A 283 6.95 -0.36 8.37
CA ALA A 283 5.81 0.53 8.51
C ALA A 283 5.21 0.38 9.93
N THR A 284 4.89 1.50 10.57
CA THR A 284 4.27 1.55 11.91
C THR A 284 3.15 2.58 11.96
N GLY A 285 2.26 2.45 12.94
CA GLY A 285 1.12 3.36 13.14
C GLY A 285 -0.18 2.82 12.55
N THR A 286 -1.22 3.66 12.54
CA THR A 286 -2.57 3.24 12.18
C THR A 286 -3.23 4.16 11.16
N PHE A 287 -4.12 3.60 10.36
CA PHE A 287 -5.08 4.35 9.56
C PHE A 287 -6.48 4.19 10.10
N GLN A 288 -7.28 5.23 9.94
CA GLN A 288 -8.71 5.20 10.19
C GLN A 288 -9.43 6.06 9.16
N GLY A 289 -10.70 5.77 8.88
CA GLY A 289 -11.44 6.55 7.91
C GLY A 289 -12.76 5.94 7.50
N THR A 290 -13.40 6.59 6.54
CA THR A 290 -14.71 6.18 6.02
C THR A 290 -14.65 6.02 4.51
N ILE A 291 -15.23 4.92 4.03
CA ILE A 291 -15.27 4.56 2.62
C ILE A 291 -16.73 4.30 2.24
N PRO A 292 -17.47 5.34 1.80
CA PRO A 292 -18.79 5.17 1.22
C PRO A 292 -18.67 4.44 -0.12
N PHE A 293 -19.38 3.33 -0.26
CA PHE A 293 -19.37 2.53 -1.47
C PHE A 293 -20.78 2.21 -1.98
N VAL A 294 -20.88 2.05 -3.30
CA VAL A 294 -22.04 1.52 -3.99
C VAL A 294 -21.59 0.42 -4.93
N TYR A 295 -22.14 -0.77 -4.78
CA TYR A 295 -22.00 -1.88 -5.70
C TYR A 295 -23.23 -1.98 -6.60
N ARG A 296 -23.02 -2.02 -7.92
CA ARG A 296 -24.08 -2.21 -8.91
C ARG A 296 -23.48 -2.77 -10.21
N ASP A 297 -24.16 -3.72 -10.86
CA ASP A 297 -23.79 -4.23 -12.18
C ASP A 297 -22.31 -4.64 -12.27
N THR A 298 -21.80 -5.37 -11.26
CA THR A 298 -20.38 -5.80 -11.11
C THR A 298 -19.34 -4.69 -10.86
N THR A 299 -19.79 -3.46 -10.65
CA THR A 299 -18.95 -2.30 -10.40
C THR A 299 -19.10 -1.83 -8.96
N VAL A 300 -17.98 -1.69 -8.24
CA VAL A 300 -17.89 -1.00 -6.96
C VAL A 300 -17.46 0.44 -7.22
N THR A 301 -18.25 1.40 -6.76
CA THR A 301 -17.93 2.82 -6.81
C THR A 301 -17.73 3.36 -5.41
N LEU A 302 -16.64 4.09 -5.21
CA LEU A 302 -16.33 4.81 -3.98
C LEU A 302 -16.60 6.29 -4.21
N ARG A 303 -17.26 6.95 -3.25
CA ARG A 303 -17.55 8.38 -3.33
C ARG A 303 -17.16 9.08 -2.05
N ASN A 304 -16.35 10.12 -2.20
CA ASN A 304 -15.91 10.97 -1.09
C ASN A 304 -15.32 10.20 0.10
N ALA A 305 -14.57 9.12 -0.18
CA ALA A 305 -13.87 8.40 0.87
C ALA A 305 -12.75 9.27 1.47
N SER A 306 -12.47 9.03 2.75
CA SER A 306 -11.49 9.80 3.54
C SER A 306 -10.68 8.86 4.42
N LEU A 307 -9.37 9.09 4.50
CA LEU A 307 -8.44 8.39 5.38
C LEU A 307 -7.61 9.39 6.17
N SER A 308 -7.42 9.07 7.44
CA SER A 308 -6.58 9.78 8.38
C SER A 308 -5.53 8.86 8.99
N ALA A 309 -4.36 9.45 9.26
CA ALA A 309 -3.26 8.82 9.94
C ALA A 309 -3.42 9.02 11.45
N GLY A 310 -3.19 7.95 12.20
CA GLY A 310 -3.04 7.99 13.65
C GLY A 310 -1.60 8.36 14.06
N PRO A 311 -1.30 8.31 15.37
CA PRO A 311 0.04 8.60 15.88
C PRO A 311 1.11 7.65 15.31
N ASN A 312 2.34 8.16 15.14
CA ASN A 312 3.52 7.40 14.67
C ASN A 312 3.31 6.66 13.34
N THR A 313 2.46 7.20 12.46
CA THR A 313 2.19 6.64 11.14
C THR A 313 3.33 6.97 10.18
N ARG A 314 4.27 6.03 10.05
CA ARG A 314 5.51 6.27 9.31
C ARG A 314 6.06 5.02 8.63
N LEU A 315 6.85 5.27 7.58
CA LEU A 315 7.72 4.28 6.94
C LEU A 315 9.16 4.52 7.36
N SER A 316 9.87 3.47 7.77
CA SER A 316 11.25 3.57 8.28
C SER A 316 12.24 2.86 7.36
N TYR A 317 13.37 3.54 7.10
CA TYR A 317 14.50 2.99 6.35
C TYR A 317 15.75 2.95 7.23
N TYR A 318 16.42 1.81 7.19
CA TYR A 318 17.53 1.47 8.07
C TYR A 318 18.84 1.33 7.31
N ASN A 319 19.95 1.61 7.98
CA ASN A 319 21.29 1.35 7.47
C ASN A 319 21.75 -0.08 7.83
N ARG A 320 22.98 -0.47 7.46
CA ARG A 320 23.54 -1.80 7.78
C ARG A 320 23.70 -2.07 9.28
N GLU A 321 23.78 -1.03 10.09
CA GLU A 321 23.84 -1.11 11.57
C GLU A 321 22.44 -1.14 12.21
N ASN A 322 21.38 -1.33 11.42
CA ASN A 322 20.00 -1.37 11.90
C ASN A 322 19.53 -0.03 12.54
N LYS A 323 20.20 1.08 12.23
CA LYS A 323 19.79 2.43 12.66
C LYS A 323 18.93 3.10 11.60
N GLU A 324 17.85 3.76 12.04
CA GLU A 324 17.02 4.59 11.16
C GLU A 324 17.85 5.75 10.61
N TRP A 325 17.83 5.94 9.29
CA TRP A 325 18.48 7.10 8.63
C TRP A 325 17.50 7.97 7.86
N LEU A 326 16.31 7.44 7.55
CA LEU A 326 15.25 8.13 6.84
C LEU A 326 13.88 7.61 7.31
N THR A 327 12.96 8.51 7.63
CA THR A 327 11.54 8.18 7.83
C THR A 327 10.66 9.01 6.91
N ILE A 328 9.55 8.43 6.48
CA ILE A 328 8.44 9.13 5.83
C ILE A 328 7.27 9.08 6.80
N GLU A 329 6.98 10.19 7.46
CA GLU A 329 6.03 10.28 8.57
C GLU A 329 4.86 11.19 8.22
N LEU A 330 3.65 10.66 8.40
CA LEU A 330 2.41 11.42 8.20
C LEU A 330 2.03 12.09 9.51
N ASN A 331 1.70 13.38 9.43
CA ASN A 331 1.07 14.09 10.54
C ASN A 331 -0.27 13.44 10.89
N GLU A 332 -0.60 13.44 12.17
CA GLU A 332 -1.91 12.98 12.63
C GLU A 332 -3.04 13.76 11.96
N GLY A 333 -4.09 13.04 11.54
CA GLY A 333 -5.24 13.61 10.86
C GLY A 333 -5.34 13.21 9.39
N VAL A 334 -6.18 13.94 8.65
CA VAL A 334 -6.60 13.56 7.29
C VAL A 334 -5.47 13.79 6.29
N PHE A 335 -5.02 12.72 5.64
CA PHE A 335 -4.00 12.79 4.58
C PHE A 335 -4.59 12.54 3.18
N LEU A 336 -5.71 11.81 3.10
CA LEU A 336 -6.43 11.50 1.87
C LEU A 336 -7.91 11.82 2.04
N GLN A 337 -8.49 12.62 1.16
CA GLN A 337 -9.92 12.98 1.21
C GLN A 337 -10.50 13.12 -0.19
N ASN A 338 -11.84 13.15 -0.28
CA ASN A 338 -12.55 13.22 -1.54
C ASN A 338 -12.12 12.11 -2.52
N LEU A 339 -11.77 10.93 -1.99
CA LEU A 339 -11.38 9.79 -2.81
C LEU A 339 -12.62 9.27 -3.55
N ASN A 340 -12.59 9.40 -4.86
CA ASN A 340 -13.58 8.90 -5.79
C ASN A 340 -12.92 7.86 -6.69
N ALA A 341 -13.48 6.66 -6.74
CA ALA A 341 -12.96 5.59 -7.56
C ALA A 341 -14.09 4.70 -8.08
N ALA A 342 -13.85 4.03 -9.20
CA ALA A 342 -14.77 3.01 -9.69
C ALA A 342 -13.96 1.81 -10.18
N ALA A 343 -14.23 0.63 -9.62
CA ALA A 343 -13.61 -0.62 -9.98
C ALA A 343 -14.67 -1.59 -10.49
N SER A 344 -14.43 -2.17 -11.66
CA SER A 344 -15.28 -3.19 -12.28
C SER A 344 -14.61 -4.55 -12.18
N VAL A 345 -15.36 -5.58 -11.84
CA VAL A 345 -14.89 -6.97 -11.82
C VAL A 345 -15.64 -7.73 -12.91
N SER A 346 -14.91 -8.26 -13.89
CA SER A 346 -15.49 -9.07 -14.96
C SER A 346 -14.82 -10.45 -14.97
N PRO A 347 -15.59 -11.55 -15.08
CA PRO A 347 -15.03 -12.91 -15.12
C PRO A 347 -14.00 -13.09 -16.24
N ASP A 348 -14.25 -12.48 -17.41
CA ASP A 348 -13.43 -12.66 -18.62
C ASP A 348 -12.35 -11.58 -18.77
N LYS A 349 -12.55 -10.41 -18.14
CA LYS A 349 -11.67 -9.22 -18.30
C LYS A 349 -10.92 -8.82 -17.03
N GLY A 350 -11.04 -9.61 -15.96
CA GLY A 350 -10.41 -9.36 -14.67
C GLY A 350 -10.92 -8.08 -13.98
N VAL A 351 -10.08 -7.53 -13.11
CA VAL A 351 -10.36 -6.28 -12.38
C VAL A 351 -9.88 -5.08 -13.20
N GLY A 352 -10.75 -4.09 -13.38
CA GLY A 352 -10.44 -2.84 -14.06
C GLY A 352 -10.82 -1.63 -13.22
N LEU A 353 -9.90 -0.66 -13.12
CA LEU A 353 -10.16 0.65 -12.54
C LEU A 353 -10.65 1.57 -13.66
N SER A 354 -11.81 2.19 -13.50
CA SER A 354 -12.38 3.10 -14.51
C SER A 354 -11.84 4.53 -14.37
N ALA A 355 -11.66 5.02 -13.14
CA ALA A 355 -11.02 6.29 -12.83
C ALA A 355 -10.72 6.34 -11.32
N LEU A 356 -9.72 7.12 -10.94
CA LEU A 356 -9.45 7.46 -9.55
C LEU A 356 -9.10 8.94 -9.44
N SER A 357 -9.69 9.63 -8.45
CA SER A 357 -9.29 10.97 -8.06
C SER A 357 -9.40 11.16 -6.54
N ALA A 358 -8.49 11.92 -5.95
CA ALA A 358 -8.49 12.27 -4.54
C ALA A 358 -7.70 13.54 -4.27
N SER A 359 -7.92 14.15 -3.11
CA SER A 359 -6.99 15.12 -2.52
C SER A 359 -6.01 14.37 -1.63
N LEU A 360 -4.71 14.61 -1.81
CA LEU A 360 -3.62 13.94 -1.08
C LEU A 360 -2.62 15.01 -0.61
N LEU A 361 -2.41 15.10 0.72
CA LEU A 361 -1.44 16.02 1.34
C LEU A 361 -1.50 17.46 0.78
N GLY A 362 -2.70 18.03 0.73
CA GLY A 362 -2.95 19.39 0.20
C GLY A 362 -2.97 19.53 -1.33
N GLY A 363 -2.58 18.48 -2.07
CA GLY A 363 -2.60 18.43 -3.54
C GLY A 363 -3.69 17.53 -4.10
N THR A 364 -3.56 17.17 -5.38
CA THR A 364 -4.44 16.21 -6.04
C THR A 364 -3.68 14.99 -6.53
N PHE A 365 -4.31 13.83 -6.38
CA PHE A 365 -3.87 12.53 -6.84
C PHE A 365 -4.93 11.96 -7.78
N SER A 366 -4.53 11.46 -8.94
CA SER A 366 -5.46 10.85 -9.90
C SER A 366 -4.83 9.73 -10.70
N ALA A 367 -5.64 8.82 -11.21
CA ALA A 367 -5.22 7.81 -12.17
C ALA A 367 -6.29 7.66 -13.27
N PRO A 368 -5.87 7.55 -14.55
CA PRO A 368 -6.78 7.25 -15.64
C PRO A 368 -7.27 5.79 -15.53
N PRO A 369 -8.28 5.42 -16.33
CA PRO A 369 -8.70 4.03 -16.42
C PRO A 369 -7.54 3.08 -16.69
N SER A 370 -7.51 1.96 -15.98
CA SER A 370 -6.55 0.88 -16.15
C SER A 370 -7.25 -0.47 -16.03
N ARG A 371 -6.68 -1.50 -16.66
CA ARG A 371 -7.18 -2.87 -16.58
C ARG A 371 -6.04 -3.82 -16.32
N HIS A 372 -6.35 -4.89 -15.60
CA HIS A 372 -5.46 -6.03 -15.51
C HIS A 372 -5.27 -6.66 -16.89
N ASN A 373 -4.03 -6.92 -17.27
CA ASN A 373 -3.69 -7.66 -18.47
C ASN A 373 -3.49 -9.14 -18.12
N SER A 374 -4.52 -9.96 -18.39
CA SER A 374 -4.48 -11.39 -18.09
C SER A 374 -3.40 -12.16 -18.86
N ALA A 375 -2.91 -11.66 -20.00
CA ALA A 375 -1.86 -12.33 -20.77
C ALA A 375 -0.47 -12.19 -20.12
N THR A 376 -0.23 -11.05 -19.44
CA THR A 376 1.06 -10.77 -18.77
C THR A 376 0.97 -10.84 -17.25
N ALA A 377 -0.22 -11.08 -16.70
CA ALA A 377 -0.53 -10.96 -15.27
C ALA A 377 -0.10 -9.61 -14.67
N GLU A 378 -0.14 -8.55 -15.48
CA GLU A 378 0.32 -7.21 -15.09
C GLU A 378 -0.87 -6.24 -14.94
N THR A 379 -0.87 -5.46 -13.87
CA THR A 379 -1.80 -4.32 -13.70
C THR A 379 -1.01 -3.02 -13.74
N SER A 380 -1.21 -2.21 -14.79
CA SER A 380 -0.51 -0.92 -14.94
C SER A 380 -1.38 0.25 -14.47
N LEU A 381 -0.90 1.00 -13.49
CA LEU A 381 -1.54 2.17 -12.88
C LEU A 381 -0.65 3.39 -13.10
N VAL A 382 -1.16 4.43 -13.77
CA VAL A 382 -0.41 5.68 -13.96
C VAL A 382 -0.95 6.75 -13.05
N PHE A 383 -0.25 7.02 -11.95
CA PHE A 383 -0.65 8.07 -11.02
C PHE A 383 -0.16 9.43 -11.49
N THR A 384 -0.99 10.46 -11.35
CA THR A 384 -0.63 11.86 -11.58
C THR A 384 -0.73 12.62 -10.27
N LEU A 385 0.36 13.29 -9.90
CA LEU A 385 0.48 14.14 -8.73
C LEU A 385 0.49 15.60 -9.17
N LYS A 386 -0.32 16.43 -8.52
CA LYS A 386 -0.31 17.88 -8.70
C LYS A 386 -0.32 18.56 -7.34
N ASN A 387 0.71 19.36 -7.08
CA ASN A 387 0.91 20.15 -5.88
C ASN A 387 0.79 19.35 -4.57
N VAL A 388 1.37 18.14 -4.50
CA VAL A 388 1.29 17.27 -3.31
C VAL A 388 2.45 17.59 -2.36
N ASN A 389 2.16 17.96 -1.11
CA ASN A 389 3.18 18.35 -0.12
C ASN A 389 3.84 17.14 0.57
N ALA A 390 4.35 16.20 -0.24
CA ALA A 390 4.97 14.97 0.27
C ALA A 390 6.38 15.18 0.84
N LEU A 391 7.10 16.23 0.42
CA LEU A 391 8.49 16.43 0.83
C LEU A 391 8.62 16.71 2.34
N GLU A 392 7.67 17.42 2.93
CA GLU A 392 7.70 17.76 4.36
C GLU A 392 7.48 16.55 5.28
N THR A 393 7.00 15.43 4.74
CA THR A 393 6.85 14.16 5.46
C THR A 393 8.17 13.40 5.61
N VAL A 394 9.23 13.83 4.91
CA VAL A 394 10.52 13.16 4.91
C VAL A 394 11.39 13.72 6.03
N HIS A 395 11.83 12.84 6.93
CA HIS A 395 12.74 13.17 8.03
C HIS A 395 14.03 12.35 7.92
N PHE A 396 15.16 13.02 8.13
CA PHE A 396 16.48 12.40 8.15
C PHE A 396 16.94 12.15 9.58
N HIS A 397 17.70 11.08 9.80
CA HIS A 397 18.17 10.64 11.10
C HIS A 397 19.65 10.23 11.07
N GLY A 398 20.24 10.08 12.26
CA GLY A 398 21.63 9.64 12.42
C GLY A 398 22.62 10.66 11.85
N ASP A 399 23.45 10.22 10.90
CA ASP A 399 24.47 11.03 10.24
C ASP A 399 23.87 12.01 9.20
N PHE A 400 22.57 11.89 8.93
CA PHE A 400 21.84 12.75 8.02
C PHE A 400 20.87 13.65 8.78
N GLY A 401 20.72 14.89 8.32
CA GLY A 401 19.76 15.86 8.82
C GLY A 401 19.22 16.74 7.70
N GLY A 402 18.38 17.71 8.05
CA GLY A 402 17.87 18.71 7.11
C GLY A 402 16.35 18.66 6.95
N LYS A 403 15.84 19.42 5.97
CA LYS A 403 14.40 19.55 5.71
C LYS A 403 14.16 19.70 4.22
N LEU A 404 13.18 18.96 3.72
CA LEU A 404 12.68 19.11 2.36
C LEU A 404 11.41 19.96 2.37
N ILE A 405 11.24 20.82 1.36
CA ILE A 405 10.15 21.78 1.27
C ILE A 405 9.59 21.85 -0.15
N GLY A 406 8.32 22.24 -0.23
CA GLY A 406 7.61 22.45 -1.48
C GLY A 406 6.83 21.23 -1.95
N SER A 407 6.10 21.42 -3.03
CA SER A 407 5.17 20.41 -3.53
C SER A 407 5.78 19.56 -4.63
N VAL A 408 5.29 18.33 -4.76
CA VAL A 408 5.68 17.37 -5.78
C VAL A 408 4.61 17.35 -6.88
N ASN A 409 5.08 17.43 -8.12
CA ASN A 409 4.27 17.33 -9.33
C ASN A 409 4.87 16.25 -10.23
N GLY A 410 4.04 15.48 -10.92
CA GLY A 410 4.57 14.46 -11.81
C GLY A 410 3.65 13.31 -12.12
N THR A 411 4.23 12.27 -12.70
CA THR A 411 3.55 11.02 -13.03
C THR A 411 4.35 9.82 -12.52
N ILE A 412 3.66 8.82 -11.97
CA ILE A 412 4.24 7.58 -11.46
C ILE A 412 3.56 6.41 -12.17
N PRO A 413 4.15 5.87 -13.25
CA PRO A 413 3.70 4.63 -13.87
C PRO A 413 4.12 3.44 -13.01
N LEU A 414 3.18 2.88 -12.25
CA LEU A 414 3.33 1.68 -11.43
C LEU A 414 2.77 0.48 -12.19
N ALA A 415 3.54 -0.60 -12.26
CA ALA A 415 3.08 -1.90 -12.73
C ALA A 415 3.15 -2.90 -11.59
N LEU A 416 2.02 -3.53 -11.27
CA LEU A 416 1.96 -4.65 -10.35
C LEU A 416 2.18 -5.93 -11.16
N THR A 417 3.28 -6.63 -10.90
CA THR A 417 3.66 -7.88 -11.59
C THR A 417 3.75 -9.03 -10.59
N PRO A 418 3.75 -10.30 -11.02
CA PRO A 418 3.97 -11.44 -10.13
C PRO A 418 5.31 -11.38 -9.37
N ASN A 419 6.33 -10.74 -9.95
CA ASN A 419 7.66 -10.59 -9.36
C ASN A 419 7.77 -9.37 -8.42
N GLY A 420 6.67 -8.64 -8.21
CA GLY A 420 6.63 -7.43 -7.39
C GLY A 420 6.30 -6.15 -8.17
N PRO A 421 6.21 -5.01 -7.47
CA PRO A 421 5.91 -3.73 -8.08
C PRO A 421 7.09 -3.17 -8.87
N VAL A 422 6.80 -2.58 -10.03
CA VAL A 422 7.75 -1.94 -10.93
C VAL A 422 7.33 -0.50 -11.16
N ILE A 423 8.27 0.44 -11.07
CA ILE A 423 8.03 1.83 -11.46
C ILE A 423 8.81 2.10 -12.74
N ARG A 424 8.14 2.54 -13.81
CA ARG A 424 8.76 2.78 -15.11
C ARG A 424 8.77 4.27 -15.43
N ASN A 425 9.95 4.89 -15.46
CA ASN A 425 10.13 6.29 -15.86
C ASN A 425 9.18 7.25 -15.14
N ALA A 426 9.02 7.11 -13.82
CA ALA A 426 8.28 8.07 -13.02
C ALA A 426 8.96 9.44 -13.11
N ARG A 427 8.24 10.44 -13.58
CA ARG A 427 8.75 11.80 -13.74
C ARG A 427 8.23 12.64 -12.61
N LEU A 428 9.12 13.07 -11.72
CA LEU A 428 8.79 13.88 -10.55
C LEU A 428 9.58 15.18 -10.61
N ARG A 429 8.93 16.27 -10.22
CA ARG A 429 9.56 17.58 -10.05
C ARG A 429 8.99 18.27 -8.83
N SER A 430 9.79 19.12 -8.21
CA SER A 430 9.33 20.04 -7.20
C SER A 430 9.71 21.46 -7.58
N ASP A 431 8.82 22.41 -7.27
CA ASP A 431 9.14 23.84 -7.37
C ASP A 431 9.86 24.36 -6.10
N GLY A 432 9.96 23.51 -5.07
CA GLY A 432 10.64 23.79 -3.80
C GLY A 432 12.11 23.39 -3.82
N GLY A 433 12.54 22.66 -2.80
CA GLY A 433 13.94 22.32 -2.58
C GLY A 433 14.16 21.72 -1.20
N GLY A 434 15.34 21.92 -0.64
CA GLY A 434 15.60 21.48 0.71
C GLY A 434 17.05 21.68 1.11
N THR A 435 17.31 21.36 2.38
CA THR A 435 18.64 21.20 2.91
C THR A 435 18.83 19.74 3.31
N ILE A 436 19.99 19.19 2.98
CA ILE A 436 20.47 17.91 3.52
C ILE A 436 21.78 18.22 4.23
N THR A 437 21.88 17.84 5.49
CA THR A 437 23.12 17.96 6.24
C THR A 437 23.71 16.59 6.44
N ILE A 438 25.01 16.46 6.21
CA ILE A 438 25.76 15.23 6.41
C ILE A 438 26.78 15.52 7.51
N ARG A 439 26.76 14.71 8.56
CA ARG A 439 27.73 14.75 9.66
C ARG A 439 28.71 13.61 9.49
N ASP A 440 29.98 13.95 9.45
CA ASP A 440 31.05 12.99 9.39
C ASP A 440 32.01 13.19 10.57
N PRO A 441 32.34 12.13 11.34
CA PRO A 441 33.21 12.25 12.52
C PRO A 441 34.61 12.79 12.22
N GLN A 442 35.11 12.60 10.99
CA GLN A 442 36.47 12.99 10.60
C GLN A 442 36.50 14.35 9.89
N THR A 443 35.51 14.62 9.03
CA THR A 443 35.49 15.80 8.17
C THR A 443 34.53 16.91 8.64
N GLY A 444 33.74 16.65 9.69
CA GLY A 444 32.82 17.60 10.28
C GLY A 444 31.44 17.61 9.62
N GLU A 445 30.71 18.71 9.79
CA GLU A 445 29.35 18.86 9.27
C GLU A 445 29.36 19.65 7.94
N ALA A 446 28.65 19.13 6.94
CA ALA A 446 28.43 19.79 5.66
C ALA A 446 26.94 19.84 5.32
N SER A 447 26.43 21.03 5.01
CA SER A 447 25.05 21.28 4.59
C SER A 447 24.97 21.46 3.07
N TYR A 448 23.96 20.88 2.43
CA TYR A 448 23.72 20.90 1.00
C TYR A 448 22.32 21.44 0.76
N ALA A 449 22.22 22.70 0.34
CA ALA A 449 20.96 23.33 -0.05
C ALA A 449 20.73 23.17 -1.56
N PHE A 450 19.58 22.69 -1.97
CA PHE A 450 19.24 22.52 -3.39
C PHE A 450 17.86 23.08 -3.70
N SER A 451 17.65 23.47 -4.96
CA SER A 451 16.41 24.06 -5.44
C SER A 451 15.90 23.43 -6.74
N LYS A 452 14.58 23.39 -6.86
CA LYS A 452 13.81 22.84 -7.99
C LYS A 452 14.31 21.48 -8.49
N PRO A 453 14.35 20.46 -7.62
CA PRO A 453 14.78 19.13 -8.04
C PRO A 453 13.78 18.52 -9.03
N ALA A 454 14.30 17.82 -10.02
CA ALA A 454 13.54 16.95 -10.90
C ALA A 454 14.24 15.59 -11.02
N ALA A 455 13.45 14.54 -11.18
CA ALA A 455 13.93 13.17 -11.26
C ALA A 455 13.08 12.35 -12.25
N VAL A 456 13.73 11.52 -13.04
CA VAL A 456 13.13 10.38 -13.75
C VAL A 456 13.60 9.10 -13.08
N LEU A 457 12.68 8.41 -12.41
CA LEU A 457 12.97 7.23 -11.60
C LEU A 457 12.42 5.97 -12.28
N THR A 458 13.26 4.95 -12.39
CA THR A 458 12.84 3.58 -12.73
C THR A 458 13.27 2.64 -11.60
N ARG A 459 12.32 1.86 -11.07
CA ARG A 459 12.56 0.84 -10.05
C ARG A 459 12.19 -0.53 -10.58
N HIS A 460 13.15 -1.45 -10.57
CA HIS A 460 12.99 -2.83 -11.00
C HIS A 460 12.43 -3.72 -9.86
N PRO A 461 11.87 -4.91 -10.16
CA PRO A 461 11.28 -5.79 -9.15
C PRO A 461 12.23 -6.13 -7.97
N GLY A 462 13.53 -6.31 -8.25
CA GLY A 462 14.56 -6.60 -7.24
C GLY A 462 15.05 -5.38 -6.45
N GLY A 463 14.39 -4.21 -6.56
CA GLY A 463 14.77 -2.99 -5.84
C GLY A 463 15.83 -2.12 -6.53
N ALA A 464 16.55 -2.66 -7.52
CA ALA A 464 17.48 -1.88 -8.34
C ALA A 464 16.80 -0.65 -8.92
N THR A 465 17.41 0.53 -8.71
CA THR A 465 16.78 1.82 -8.98
C THR A 465 17.70 2.71 -9.80
N VAL A 466 17.19 3.26 -10.90
CA VAL A 466 17.86 4.27 -11.73
C VAL A 466 17.18 5.61 -11.52
N ILE A 467 17.96 6.66 -11.29
CA ILE A 467 17.49 8.03 -11.10
C ILE A 467 18.26 8.94 -12.04
N ASP A 468 17.60 9.45 -13.07
CA ASP A 468 18.10 10.60 -13.82
C ASP A 468 17.65 11.86 -13.07
N PHE A 469 18.56 12.58 -12.44
CA PHE A 469 18.26 13.73 -11.61
C PHE A 469 18.78 15.04 -12.22
N SER A 470 18.13 16.14 -11.85
CA SER A 470 18.59 17.49 -12.11
C SER A 470 18.11 18.46 -11.03
N SER A 471 18.82 19.55 -10.76
CA SER A 471 18.33 20.66 -9.95
C SER A 471 18.70 22.01 -10.58
N GLN A 472 18.15 23.12 -10.09
CA GLN A 472 18.54 24.45 -10.56
C GLN A 472 19.89 24.85 -9.92
N GLU A 473 20.01 24.66 -8.62
CA GLU A 473 21.23 24.98 -7.87
C GLU A 473 21.47 23.91 -6.78
N LEU A 474 22.75 23.76 -6.41
CA LEU A 474 23.23 23.02 -5.26
C LEU A 474 24.32 23.85 -4.59
N LYS A 475 24.05 24.30 -3.37
CA LYS A 475 24.99 25.05 -2.53
C LYS A 475 25.45 24.17 -1.37
N ARG A 476 26.73 23.83 -1.34
CA ARG A 476 27.38 23.19 -0.19
C ARG A 476 27.91 24.25 0.76
N THR A 477 27.70 24.09 2.06
CA THR A 477 28.28 24.91 3.14
C THR A 477 28.92 23.99 4.17
N ALA A 478 30.22 24.12 4.42
CA ALA A 478 30.94 23.35 5.44
C ALA A 478 31.95 24.25 6.19
N GLY A 479 32.68 23.71 7.17
CA GLY A 479 33.77 24.43 7.83
C GLY A 479 34.83 24.97 6.85
N GLY A 480 34.97 24.31 5.70
CA GLY A 480 35.79 24.74 4.56
C GLY A 480 35.02 25.43 3.44
N GLY A 481 33.82 25.99 3.70
CA GLY A 481 33.20 27.02 2.85
C GLY A 481 31.94 26.73 2.12
N GLU A 482 31.57 27.76 1.35
CA GLU A 482 30.46 27.73 0.44
C GLU A 482 30.94 27.38 -0.97
N LEU A 483 30.32 26.36 -1.55
CA LEU A 483 30.49 26.01 -2.95
C LEU A 483 29.14 25.99 -3.64
N LEU A 484 29.00 26.79 -4.70
CA LEU A 484 27.82 26.82 -5.53
C LEU A 484 28.05 26.05 -6.82
N ILE A 485 27.15 25.11 -7.08
CA ILE A 485 27.07 24.33 -8.30
C ILE A 485 25.73 24.65 -8.97
N SER A 486 25.75 25.05 -10.24
CA SER A 486 24.55 25.41 -10.99
C SER A 486 24.14 24.29 -11.95
N HIS A 487 22.84 24.09 -12.11
CA HIS A 487 22.24 23.08 -12.99
C HIS A 487 22.86 21.67 -12.90
N PRO A 488 23.13 21.12 -11.70
CA PRO A 488 23.68 19.78 -11.61
C PRO A 488 22.67 18.77 -12.15
N ALA A 489 23.14 17.88 -13.01
CA ALA A 489 22.35 16.79 -13.56
C ALA A 489 23.21 15.54 -13.71
N GLY A 490 22.60 14.37 -13.63
CA GLY A 490 23.31 13.10 -13.79
C GLY A 490 22.40 11.89 -13.62
N ARG A 491 22.99 10.70 -13.76
CA ARG A 491 22.31 9.42 -13.57
C ARG A 491 22.91 8.67 -12.39
N ALA A 492 22.10 8.42 -11.37
CA ALA A 492 22.44 7.54 -10.26
C ALA A 492 21.85 6.13 -10.47
N ARG A 493 22.61 5.10 -10.15
CA ARG A 493 22.16 3.71 -10.10
C ARG A 493 22.40 3.16 -8.69
N LEU A 494 21.34 2.67 -8.07
CA LEU A 494 21.30 2.20 -6.69
C LEU A 494 20.89 0.73 -6.67
N PHE A 495 21.46 -0.05 -5.74
CA PHE A 495 21.05 -1.44 -5.46
C PHE A 495 21.11 -2.37 -6.68
N PHE A 496 22.06 -2.13 -7.59
CA PHE A 496 22.23 -2.97 -8.79
C PHE A 496 23.10 -4.20 -8.55
N ASN A 497 23.92 -4.18 -7.50
CA ASN A 497 24.73 -5.31 -7.09
C ASN A 497 24.10 -5.93 -5.83
N PRO A 498 23.42 -7.08 -5.92
CA PRO A 498 22.83 -7.74 -4.76
C PRO A 498 23.86 -8.19 -3.72
N ASP A 499 25.09 -8.52 -4.16
CA ASP A 499 26.18 -8.98 -3.28
C ASP A 499 26.85 -7.80 -2.55
N ASN A 500 26.80 -6.60 -3.14
CA ASN A 500 27.22 -5.36 -2.51
C ASN A 500 26.26 -4.20 -2.82
N PRO A 501 25.11 -4.10 -2.13
CA PRO A 501 24.06 -3.12 -2.42
C PRO A 501 24.47 -1.67 -2.12
N ASP A 502 25.61 -1.46 -1.47
CA ASP A 502 26.12 -0.14 -1.06
C ASP A 502 26.93 0.54 -2.18
N ILE A 503 27.18 -0.17 -3.29
CA ILE A 503 27.78 0.45 -4.47
C ILE A 503 26.73 1.31 -5.17
N ILE A 504 27.00 2.61 -5.19
CA ILE A 504 26.27 3.59 -5.99
C ILE A 504 27.10 3.95 -7.21
N THR A 505 26.49 3.86 -8.39
CA THR A 505 27.09 4.42 -9.60
C THR A 505 26.50 5.78 -9.90
N LEU A 506 27.34 6.82 -9.98
CA LEU A 506 27.02 8.08 -10.64
C LEU A 506 27.57 8.04 -12.07
N SER A 507 26.81 8.53 -13.05
CA SER A 507 27.24 8.57 -14.45
C SER A 507 26.66 9.77 -15.18
N ASN A 508 27.36 10.22 -16.24
CA ASN A 508 26.98 11.36 -17.05
C ASN A 508 26.62 12.60 -16.21
N PHE A 509 27.39 12.82 -15.15
CA PHE A 509 27.15 13.96 -14.28
C PHE A 509 27.75 15.21 -14.93
N SER A 510 27.01 16.31 -14.91
CA SER A 510 27.46 17.61 -15.39
C SER A 510 26.89 18.71 -14.53
N ALA A 511 27.66 19.77 -14.32
CA ALA A 511 27.18 20.95 -13.62
C ALA A 511 28.02 22.19 -13.99
N GLY A 512 27.45 23.36 -13.75
CA GLY A 512 28.19 24.63 -13.75
C GLY A 512 28.93 24.85 -12.43
N PHE A 513 30.16 25.36 -12.52
CA PHE A 513 31.04 25.61 -11.37
C PHE A 513 31.98 26.76 -11.71
N PHE A 514 32.02 27.85 -10.94
CA PHE A 514 32.84 29.05 -11.23
C PHE A 514 32.75 29.58 -12.68
N ASN A 515 31.54 29.66 -13.25
CA ASN A 515 31.30 30.02 -14.66
C ASN A 515 31.97 29.09 -15.68
N SER A 516 32.36 27.91 -15.25
CA SER A 516 32.89 26.81 -16.06
C SER A 516 31.93 25.64 -16.02
N THR A 517 32.17 24.62 -16.84
CA THR A 517 31.43 23.36 -16.78
C THR A 517 32.32 22.27 -16.21
N MET A 518 31.80 21.53 -15.24
CA MET A 518 32.40 20.35 -14.64
C MET A 518 31.59 19.11 -15.00
N SER A 519 32.25 17.99 -15.26
CA SER A 519 31.58 16.73 -15.56
C SER A 519 32.32 15.51 -15.01
N ILE A 520 31.57 14.45 -14.75
CA ILE A 520 32.07 13.14 -14.35
C ILE A 520 31.40 12.11 -15.27
N ALA A 521 32.21 11.34 -16.00
CA ALA A 521 31.71 10.30 -16.90
C ALA A 521 31.05 9.16 -16.12
N ARG A 522 31.76 8.64 -15.12
CA ARG A 522 31.31 7.57 -14.22
C ARG A 522 32.11 7.62 -12.92
N MET A 523 31.42 7.38 -11.81
CA MET A 523 32.01 7.14 -10.49
C MET A 523 31.25 5.99 -9.85
N ASP A 524 31.98 4.96 -9.44
CA ASP A 524 31.45 3.91 -8.57
C ASP A 524 31.92 4.20 -7.15
N TYR A 525 30.97 4.37 -6.23
CA TYR A 525 31.23 4.73 -4.84
C TYR A 525 30.68 3.66 -3.93
N ASP A 526 31.54 3.03 -3.14
CA ASP A 526 31.15 2.10 -2.08
C ASP A 526 30.88 2.90 -0.80
N MET A 527 29.60 2.99 -0.43
CA MET A 527 29.19 3.73 0.77
C MET A 527 29.68 3.08 2.07
N ALA A 528 29.96 1.77 2.09
CA ALA A 528 30.38 1.04 3.27
C ALA A 528 31.85 1.33 3.61
N THR A 529 32.71 1.33 2.60
CA THR A 529 34.15 1.59 2.79
C THR A 529 34.51 3.06 2.60
N GLY A 530 33.63 3.85 1.97
CA GLY A 530 33.92 5.23 1.57
C GLY A 530 34.95 5.31 0.44
N ASN A 531 35.03 4.26 -0.40
CA ASN A 531 35.99 4.17 -1.49
C ASN A 531 35.33 4.50 -2.83
N GLY A 532 36.09 5.11 -3.72
CA GLY A 532 35.65 5.37 -5.09
C GLY A 532 36.76 5.99 -5.92
N GLU A 533 36.60 5.90 -7.23
CA GLU A 533 37.54 6.51 -8.18
C GLU A 533 36.76 7.14 -9.32
N THR A 534 37.21 8.31 -9.76
CA THR A 534 36.61 9.02 -10.89
C THR A 534 37.61 9.98 -11.51
N SER A 535 37.35 10.43 -12.73
CA SER A 535 37.99 11.61 -13.29
C SER A 535 37.01 12.76 -13.36
N ILE A 536 37.40 13.92 -12.84
CA ILE A 536 36.65 15.17 -12.96
C ILE A 536 37.18 15.93 -14.17
N HIS A 537 36.31 16.21 -15.12
CA HIS A 537 36.64 17.02 -16.29
C HIS A 537 36.07 18.42 -16.15
N PHE A 538 36.83 19.43 -16.54
CA PHE A 538 36.34 20.79 -16.65
C PHE A 538 36.78 21.47 -17.93
N SER A 539 36.00 22.45 -18.35
CA SER A 539 36.29 23.32 -19.49
C SER A 539 35.85 24.74 -19.21
N SER A 540 36.51 25.69 -19.87
CA SER A 540 36.24 27.13 -19.73
C SER A 540 36.42 27.66 -18.29
N LEU A 541 37.34 27.09 -17.52
CA LEU A 541 37.64 27.53 -16.15
C LEU A 541 38.48 28.81 -16.16
N PRO A 542 37.96 29.98 -15.74
CA PRO A 542 38.69 31.23 -15.86
C PRO A 542 39.95 31.24 -14.97
N LEU A 543 41.13 31.44 -15.57
CA LEU A 543 42.40 31.41 -14.85
C LEU A 543 42.45 32.47 -13.75
N GLN A 544 41.92 33.68 -14.02
CA GLN A 544 41.81 34.75 -13.01
C GLN A 544 41.03 34.29 -11.77
N LYS A 545 39.95 33.51 -11.93
CA LYS A 545 39.13 33.08 -10.79
C LYS A 545 39.88 32.13 -9.86
N LEU A 546 40.76 31.28 -10.40
CA LEU A 546 41.62 30.42 -9.60
C LEU A 546 42.66 31.23 -8.82
N LEU A 547 43.21 32.29 -9.42
CA LEU A 547 44.18 33.18 -8.76
C LEU A 547 43.52 34.04 -7.67
N ASP A 548 42.32 34.55 -7.94
CA ASP A 548 41.49 35.28 -6.97
C ASP A 548 41.22 34.38 -5.76
N MET A 549 40.92 33.10 -6.01
CA MET A 549 40.75 32.10 -4.97
C MET A 549 42.04 31.86 -4.18
N GLN A 550 43.21 31.89 -4.80
CA GLN A 550 44.46 31.71 -4.05
C GLN A 550 44.81 32.93 -3.16
N GLY A 551 44.00 34.00 -3.18
CA GLY A 551 44.26 35.25 -2.46
C GLY A 551 45.40 36.08 -3.07
N THR A 552 45.82 35.76 -4.30
CA THR A 552 47.00 36.36 -4.93
C THR A 552 46.63 37.68 -5.62
N LYS A 553 46.65 38.78 -4.87
CA LYS A 553 46.31 40.13 -5.40
C LYS A 553 47.35 40.74 -6.36
N LYS A 554 48.49 40.07 -6.55
CA LYS A 554 49.64 40.55 -7.36
C LYS A 554 49.77 39.89 -8.72
N VAL A 555 48.95 38.87 -9.01
CA VAL A 555 48.97 38.17 -10.29
C VAL A 555 47.63 38.41 -10.98
N TYR A 556 47.69 38.95 -12.19
CA TYR A 556 46.55 39.00 -13.10
C TYR A 556 46.81 38.04 -14.26
N ALA A 557 45.80 37.26 -14.65
CA ALA A 557 45.92 36.36 -15.78
C ALA A 557 44.64 36.26 -16.59
N THR A 558 44.76 36.25 -17.92
CA THR A 558 43.66 36.07 -18.84
C THR A 558 43.61 34.64 -19.38
N GLY A 559 42.46 34.25 -19.94
CA GLY A 559 42.23 32.94 -20.55
C GLY A 559 41.51 31.94 -19.64
N THR A 560 41.24 30.78 -20.21
CA THR A 560 40.50 29.69 -19.58
C THR A 560 41.29 28.39 -19.63
N LEU A 561 41.07 27.53 -18.63
CA LEU A 561 41.66 26.21 -18.53
C LEU A 561 40.63 25.12 -18.82
N SER A 562 41.10 24.04 -19.43
CA SER A 562 40.43 22.73 -19.45
C SER A 562 41.35 21.69 -18.84
N GLY A 563 40.78 20.62 -18.31
CA GLY A 563 41.58 19.60 -17.64
C GLY A 563 40.80 18.36 -17.23
N SER A 564 41.56 17.36 -16.80
CA SER A 564 41.10 16.08 -16.30
C SER A 564 41.85 15.81 -14.99
N ILE A 565 41.10 15.68 -13.90
CA ILE A 565 41.64 15.47 -12.55
C ILE A 565 41.15 14.10 -12.06
N PRO A 566 42.00 13.07 -12.10
CA PRO A 566 41.73 11.81 -11.44
C PRO A 566 41.65 12.03 -9.94
N VAL A 567 40.54 11.58 -9.35
CA VAL A 567 40.29 11.66 -7.91
C VAL A 567 40.06 10.23 -7.41
N THR A 568 40.88 9.84 -6.45
CA THR A 568 40.71 8.61 -5.68
C THR A 568 40.20 8.97 -4.29
N MET A 569 39.24 8.19 -3.82
CA MET A 569 38.68 8.27 -2.49
C MET A 569 39.01 6.96 -1.77
N GLU A 570 39.70 7.08 -0.65
CA GLU A 570 40.00 5.95 0.23
C GLU A 570 39.67 6.33 1.67
N ASN A 571 38.82 5.55 2.34
CA ASN A 571 38.38 5.82 3.70
C ASN A 571 37.90 7.27 3.90
N LYS A 572 37.17 7.83 2.92
CA LYS A 572 36.66 9.21 2.89
C LYS A 572 37.71 10.33 2.78
N THR A 573 38.97 9.98 2.53
CA THR A 573 40.03 10.94 2.17
C THR A 573 40.21 11.01 0.66
N PHE A 574 40.63 12.16 0.13
CA PHE A 574 40.77 12.40 -1.31
C PHE A 574 42.23 12.51 -1.69
N ALA A 575 42.63 11.86 -2.78
CA ALA A 575 43.94 12.04 -3.41
C ALA A 575 43.79 12.29 -4.91
N ILE A 576 44.73 13.06 -5.46
CA ILE A 576 44.85 13.33 -6.90
C ILE A 576 46.18 12.74 -7.35
N ARG A 577 46.14 11.96 -8.43
CA ARG A 577 47.33 11.41 -9.08
C ARG A 577 47.29 11.82 -10.55
N ASP A 578 48.38 12.42 -11.04
CA ASP A 578 48.56 12.77 -12.45
C ASP A 578 47.42 13.63 -13.04
N GLY A 579 46.91 14.60 -12.26
CA GLY A 579 45.91 15.54 -12.76
C GLY A 579 46.53 16.48 -13.80
N GLY A 580 45.83 16.74 -14.91
CA GLY A 580 46.34 17.53 -16.02
C GLY A 580 45.42 18.69 -16.41
N MET A 581 46.00 19.86 -16.68
CA MET A 581 45.29 21.05 -17.14
C MET A 581 46.06 21.77 -18.24
N SER A 582 45.34 22.42 -19.15
CA SER A 582 45.92 23.25 -20.19
C SER A 582 45.06 24.48 -20.47
N ALA A 583 45.70 25.59 -20.83
CA ALA A 583 44.97 26.74 -21.34
C ALA A 583 44.32 26.41 -22.68
N GLU A 584 43.05 26.77 -22.83
CA GLU A 584 42.29 26.57 -24.06
C GLU A 584 42.70 27.58 -25.15
N GLN A 585 43.31 28.69 -24.75
CA GLN A 585 43.67 29.82 -25.60
C GLN A 585 44.96 30.49 -25.09
N ASN A 586 45.64 31.21 -25.96
CA ASN A 586 46.73 32.11 -25.58
C ASN A 586 46.20 33.22 -24.65
N GLY A 587 47.07 33.77 -23.80
CA GLY A 587 46.69 34.85 -22.92
C GLY A 587 47.87 35.61 -22.35
N GLN A 588 47.61 36.35 -21.28
CA GLN A 588 48.57 37.23 -20.65
C GLN A 588 48.60 36.97 -19.15
N ILE A 589 49.79 36.95 -18.57
CA ILE A 589 50.05 36.95 -17.13
C ILE A 589 50.82 38.24 -16.80
N ILE A 590 50.34 38.96 -15.79
CA ILE A 590 50.95 40.20 -15.29
C ILE A 590 51.24 39.98 -13.81
N TYR A 591 52.52 39.99 -13.44
CA TYR A 591 52.97 39.97 -12.07
C TYR A 591 53.38 41.36 -11.59
N ALA A 592 52.64 41.89 -10.63
CA ALA A 592 52.89 43.18 -10.00
C ALA A 592 53.93 43.02 -8.88
N THR A 593 55.22 43.04 -9.23
CA THR A 593 56.33 43.00 -8.27
C THR A 593 56.61 44.39 -7.68
N THR A 594 56.90 44.48 -6.37
CA THR A 594 57.41 45.74 -5.79
C THR A 594 58.94 45.83 -5.89
N PRO A 595 59.53 47.05 -5.86
CA PRO A 595 60.98 47.23 -5.85
C PRO A 595 61.68 46.48 -4.70
N GLU A 596 61.04 46.40 -3.54
CA GLU A 596 61.54 45.72 -2.34
C GLU A 596 61.56 44.19 -2.54
N GLU A 597 60.49 43.61 -3.08
CA GLU A 597 60.43 42.16 -3.40
C GLU A 597 61.45 41.77 -4.45
N ARG A 598 61.62 42.62 -5.45
CA ARG A 598 62.62 42.45 -6.51
C ARG A 598 64.04 42.52 -5.95
N ALA A 599 64.30 43.39 -4.98
CA ALA A 599 65.62 43.51 -4.34
C ALA A 599 65.94 42.34 -3.40
N ALA A 600 64.92 41.79 -2.73
CA ALA A 600 65.06 40.64 -1.82
C ALA A 600 65.12 39.28 -2.54
N ALA A 601 64.67 39.21 -3.80
CA ALA A 601 64.66 37.98 -4.57
C ALA A 601 66.08 37.55 -5.01
N ASN A 602 66.35 36.25 -4.97
CA ASN A 602 67.59 35.69 -5.51
C ASN A 602 67.68 35.94 -7.04
N PRO A 603 68.89 35.85 -7.65
CA PRO A 603 69.07 36.20 -9.05
C PRO A 603 68.16 35.43 -10.03
N GLY A 604 67.87 34.16 -9.76
CA GLY A 604 66.98 33.33 -10.59
C GLY A 604 65.51 33.77 -10.50
N LEU A 605 65.03 34.04 -9.29
CA LEU A 605 63.65 34.47 -9.06
C LEU A 605 63.40 35.89 -9.58
N ARG A 606 64.41 36.78 -9.52
CA ARG A 606 64.35 38.10 -10.16
C ARG A 606 64.13 37.98 -11.67
N ILE A 607 64.82 37.06 -12.34
CA ILE A 607 64.63 36.81 -13.78
C ILE A 607 63.19 36.37 -14.06
N THR A 608 62.65 35.46 -13.24
CA THR A 608 61.25 35.00 -13.37
C THR A 608 60.26 36.14 -13.17
N TYR A 609 60.43 36.98 -12.14
CA TYR A 609 59.56 38.13 -11.92
C TYR A 609 59.60 39.12 -13.08
N ASP A 610 60.78 39.40 -13.63
CA ASP A 610 60.94 40.29 -14.78
C ASP A 610 60.20 39.75 -16.00
N ALA A 611 60.35 38.45 -16.27
CA ALA A 611 59.68 37.76 -17.35
C ALA A 611 58.15 37.85 -17.19
N LEU A 612 57.63 37.72 -15.96
CA LEU A 612 56.19 37.71 -15.66
C LEU A 612 55.52 39.09 -15.57
N THR A 613 56.26 40.20 -15.63
CA THR A 613 55.67 41.56 -15.54
C THR A 613 54.66 41.85 -16.67
N ASN A 614 54.87 41.30 -17.87
CA ASN A 614 53.98 41.42 -19.03
C ASN A 614 54.11 40.18 -19.93
N PHE A 615 53.84 38.99 -19.39
CA PHE A 615 54.08 37.72 -20.08
C PHE A 615 52.91 37.31 -20.97
N LEU A 616 53.12 37.30 -22.27
CA LEU A 616 52.17 36.77 -23.26
C LEU A 616 52.44 35.28 -23.46
N TYR A 617 51.63 34.43 -22.83
CA TYR A 617 51.75 32.98 -22.95
C TYR A 617 51.05 32.48 -24.21
N ARG A 618 51.68 31.53 -24.88
CA ARG A 618 51.11 30.75 -25.98
C ARG A 618 50.71 29.36 -25.50
N ASP A 619 51.57 28.75 -24.68
CA ASP A 619 51.33 27.42 -24.13
C ASP A 619 51.35 27.52 -22.60
N LEU A 620 50.28 27.08 -21.94
CA LEU A 620 50.22 26.91 -20.50
C LEU A 620 49.68 25.50 -20.23
N THR A 621 50.50 24.69 -19.58
CA THR A 621 50.12 23.36 -19.11
C THR A 621 50.44 23.25 -17.63
N SER A 622 49.65 22.46 -16.92
CA SER A 622 49.79 22.22 -15.50
C SER A 622 49.57 20.76 -15.18
N THR A 623 50.35 20.23 -14.25
CA THR A 623 50.09 18.95 -13.61
C THR A 623 49.85 19.17 -12.13
N ILE A 624 49.04 18.32 -11.52
CA ILE A 624 48.69 18.40 -10.10
C ILE A 624 48.66 16.99 -9.50
N ASP A 625 49.39 16.84 -8.41
CA ASP A 625 49.30 15.72 -7.49
C ASP A 625 48.90 16.22 -6.11
N MET A 626 48.09 15.44 -5.41
CA MET A 626 47.67 15.74 -4.04
C MET A 626 47.60 14.46 -3.22
N GLU A 627 48.32 14.45 -2.10
CA GLU A 627 48.27 13.37 -1.12
C GLU A 627 47.00 13.48 -0.24
N PRO A 628 46.58 12.40 0.45
CA PRO A 628 45.38 12.39 1.29
C PRO A 628 45.32 13.44 2.40
N ASP A 629 46.48 13.93 2.85
CA ASP A 629 46.60 15.00 3.86
C ASP A 629 46.44 16.42 3.27
N GLY A 630 46.23 16.52 1.96
CA GLY A 630 46.05 17.75 1.22
C GLY A 630 47.34 18.38 0.71
N GLN A 631 48.52 17.84 1.04
CA GLN A 631 49.77 18.31 0.45
C GLN A 631 49.73 18.10 -1.06
N SER A 632 49.91 19.18 -1.79
CA SER A 632 49.78 19.20 -3.24
C SER A 632 50.98 19.83 -3.90
N GLU A 633 51.34 19.26 -5.04
CA GLU A 633 52.36 19.79 -5.94
C GLU A 633 51.69 20.13 -7.27
N ILE A 634 51.72 21.41 -7.65
CA ILE A 634 51.19 21.91 -8.92
C ILE A 634 52.39 22.33 -9.77
N ALA A 635 52.71 21.59 -10.82
CA ALA A 635 53.80 21.90 -11.73
C ALA A 635 53.27 22.56 -13.01
N LEU A 636 53.60 23.83 -13.18
CA LEU A 636 53.23 24.68 -14.30
C LEU A 636 54.37 24.75 -15.32
N HIS A 637 54.03 24.61 -16.59
CA HIS A 637 54.91 24.81 -17.72
C HIS A 637 54.33 25.88 -18.64
N LEU A 638 55.04 27.01 -18.73
CA LEU A 638 54.65 28.20 -19.47
C LEU A 638 55.61 28.44 -20.63
N LYS A 639 55.08 28.61 -21.85
CA LYS A 639 55.83 29.06 -23.02
C LYS A 639 55.24 30.34 -23.57
N GLY A 640 56.08 31.33 -23.81
CA GLY A 640 55.61 32.64 -24.26
C GLY A 640 56.73 33.64 -24.50
N ARG A 641 56.39 34.91 -24.38
CA ARG A 641 57.33 36.04 -24.49
C ARG A 641 56.84 37.22 -23.67
N ASN A 642 57.76 38.04 -23.20
CA ASN A 642 57.44 39.36 -22.65
C ASN A 642 58.06 40.43 -23.56
N PRO A 643 57.25 41.24 -24.28
CA PRO A 643 57.75 42.27 -25.20
C PRO A 643 58.71 43.28 -24.55
N ASP A 644 58.51 43.54 -23.25
CA ASP A 644 59.26 44.54 -22.48
C ASP A 644 60.53 43.96 -21.84
N TYR A 645 60.78 42.65 -22.03
CA TYR A 645 61.91 41.93 -21.45
C TYR A 645 62.84 41.36 -22.53
N GLN A 646 64.13 41.70 -22.47
CA GLN A 646 65.18 41.17 -23.35
C GLN A 646 64.80 41.13 -24.85
N ASN A 647 64.19 42.21 -25.36
CA ASN A 647 63.73 42.34 -26.75
C ASN A 647 62.72 41.27 -27.19
N GLY A 648 61.84 40.81 -26.29
CA GLY A 648 60.77 39.87 -26.63
C GLY A 648 61.24 38.44 -26.91
N ARG A 649 62.42 38.07 -26.41
CA ARG A 649 62.96 36.71 -26.55
C ARG A 649 61.96 35.66 -26.05
N PRO A 650 61.82 34.49 -26.72
CA PRO A 650 61.02 33.39 -26.21
C PRO A 650 61.48 32.95 -24.82
N ILE A 651 60.52 32.74 -23.92
CA ILE A 651 60.76 32.35 -22.53
C ILE A 651 59.98 31.07 -22.26
N GLU A 652 60.66 30.09 -21.67
CA GLU A 652 60.03 28.92 -21.07
C GLU A 652 60.24 28.97 -19.55
N ILE A 653 59.15 28.88 -18.79
CA ILE A 653 59.17 28.96 -17.33
C ILE A 653 58.56 27.67 -16.77
N ASN A 654 59.31 27.02 -15.90
CA ASN A 654 58.87 25.86 -15.11
C ASN A 654 58.70 26.31 -13.66
N LEU A 655 57.49 26.18 -13.13
CA LEU A 655 57.18 26.56 -11.75
C LEU A 655 56.56 25.36 -11.04
N THR A 656 57.04 25.06 -9.84
CA THR A 656 56.43 24.08 -8.96
C THR A 656 55.87 24.81 -7.75
N ILE A 657 54.57 24.71 -7.53
CA ILE A 657 53.86 25.30 -6.39
C ILE A 657 53.54 24.18 -5.42
N ARG A 658 54.02 24.30 -4.18
CA ARG A 658 53.68 23.37 -3.09
C ARG A 658 52.77 24.06 -2.10
N GLN A 659 51.60 23.48 -1.89
CA GLN A 659 50.62 24.03 -0.95
C GLN A 659 49.76 22.92 -0.37
N ASN A 660 49.13 23.18 0.78
CA ASN A 660 48.06 22.31 1.25
C ASN A 660 46.74 22.78 0.62
N LEU A 661 46.24 22.05 -0.38
CA LEU A 661 45.03 22.43 -1.11
C LEU A 661 43.77 22.33 -0.24
N LEU A 662 43.72 21.38 0.69
CA LEU A 662 42.60 21.25 1.63
C LEU A 662 42.54 22.46 2.56
N ASP A 663 43.68 22.91 3.08
CA ASP A 663 43.75 24.12 3.91
C ASP A 663 43.47 25.40 3.12
N LEU A 664 43.91 25.47 1.86
CA LEU A 664 43.57 26.59 0.99
C LEU A 664 42.06 26.67 0.77
N MET A 665 41.41 25.55 0.45
CA MET A 665 39.96 25.47 0.34
C MET A 665 39.27 25.89 1.67
N ARG A 666 39.83 25.50 2.82
CA ARG A 666 39.37 25.93 4.16
C ARG A 666 39.63 27.40 4.51
N SER A 667 40.63 28.04 3.91
CA SER A 667 40.92 29.47 4.15
C SER A 667 40.03 30.35 3.29
N LEU A 668 39.86 29.95 2.02
CA LEU A 668 39.02 30.59 1.02
C LEU A 668 37.58 30.80 1.47
N SER A 669 37.08 29.79 2.15
CA SER A 669 35.75 29.75 2.74
C SER A 669 35.47 30.72 3.86
N ILE A 670 36.50 31.02 4.65
CA ILE A 670 36.37 31.89 5.81
C ILE A 670 36.33 33.35 5.33
N SER A 671 37.14 33.69 4.33
CA SER A 671 37.21 35.04 3.74
C SER A 671 35.91 35.44 3.05
N SER A 672 35.27 34.55 2.27
CA SER A 672 33.97 34.84 1.65
C SER A 672 32.85 35.09 2.66
N SER A 673 32.92 34.41 3.82
CA SER A 673 31.96 34.57 4.91
C SER A 673 32.08 35.96 5.57
N ILE A 674 33.31 36.46 5.72
CA ILE A 674 33.60 37.79 6.30
C ILE A 674 33.23 38.91 5.32
N GLU A 675 33.59 38.80 4.04
CA GLU A 675 33.23 39.80 3.02
C GLU A 675 31.71 39.95 2.88
N ARG A 676 30.95 38.86 3.04
CA ARG A 676 29.48 38.89 2.99
C ARG A 676 28.87 39.57 4.21
N VAL A 677 29.36 39.31 5.43
CA VAL A 677 28.92 40.02 6.65
C VAL A 677 29.20 41.52 6.57
N ILE A 678 30.33 41.90 5.97
CA ILE A 678 30.68 43.31 5.76
C ILE A 678 29.79 43.92 4.68
N SER A 679 29.52 43.20 3.59
CA SER A 679 28.66 43.66 2.49
C SER A 679 27.20 43.79 2.92
N GLU A 680 26.67 42.85 3.70
CA GLU A 680 25.31 42.92 4.26
C GLU A 680 25.17 44.07 5.26
N LYS A 681 26.16 44.28 6.14
CA LYS A 681 26.17 45.45 7.03
C LYS A 681 26.28 46.76 6.26
N ALA A 682 27.10 46.82 5.21
CA ALA A 682 27.26 48.01 4.38
C ALA A 682 26.00 48.33 3.56
N LEU A 683 25.26 47.31 3.10
CA LEU A 683 23.95 47.49 2.47
C LEU A 683 22.90 47.96 3.49
N GLN A 684 22.86 47.34 4.67
CA GLN A 684 21.93 47.74 5.73
C GLN A 684 22.14 49.19 6.19
N GLN A 685 23.40 49.64 6.27
CA GLN A 685 23.76 51.03 6.57
C GLN A 685 23.48 52.03 5.42
N ARG A 686 23.20 51.55 4.20
CA ARG A 686 22.76 52.41 3.08
C ARG A 686 21.23 52.49 2.96
N THR A 687 20.50 51.59 3.62
CA THR A 687 19.03 51.59 3.72
C THR A 687 18.49 52.14 5.04
N GLN A 688 19.37 52.63 5.92
CA GLN A 688 19.06 53.54 7.03
C GLN A 688 19.51 54.94 6.64
#